data_AF-A0A969ZNW2-F1
#
_entry.id   AF-A0A969ZNW2-F1
#
_cell.length_a   1.000
_cell.length_b   1.000
_cell.length_c   1.000
_cell.angle_alpha   90.00
_cell.angle_beta   90.00
_cell.angle_gamma   90.00
#
_symmetry.space_group_name_H-M   'P 1'
#
loop_
_entity.id
_entity.type
_entity.pdbx_description
1 polymer ?
#
loop_
_entity_poly.entity_id
_entity_poly.type
_entity_poly.pdbx_seq_one_letter_code
_entity_poly.pdbx_strand_id
1 'polypeptide(L)'
;MQKFKVNSKYKPTGDQPKAIEELSKGIKEGLKHQTLLGVTGSGKTFTMANIIEKVQKPTIVIAHNKTLAGQLCSEFKEFFPDNAVEYFVSYYDYYQPEAYVAHTDTYIEKDASINDEIDKLRHSATSALLERRDVIIVASVSCIYGLGDPEEYKNLMVPLRVGMNKDRDEVLKELVDIQYERNDVNFVRGTFRVRGDIVEIMPASSSENAVRVEFFGDEIDRITEINSLTGEIIGRRNHVAIFPASHYATSADKLEKAIVNIEKELEEQVKFFKEQDKLIEAQRIQQRTMYDIEMLREVGFCQGIENYSRHITGRAPGSRPYTLLDFFPDDYLMIIDESHVTIPQIRGMYGGDRSRKENLVNYGFRLPSAFDNRPLNFLEFEKLINQVLYVSATPGPYELEKSEKISEQIIRPTGLLDPIIEVRPIKGQIDDLMGEIHKRVEKKERVLITTLTKKMAEDLTSFLEEMGIKVRYLHSDITTIERMEIIRDLRLGVFDVLVGINLLREGLDLPEVSLVAILDADKEGFLRSETAMVQTIGRAARNVDGRVIMYADKITQSMRRAIDETERRRKIQSEYNKKHNIIPKSIEKDIHDVIKATEVAEDTESYKATQKPTKEYTKEEAIKRIQELEPQMLVAAEELEFEKAAEIRDEIEYLKKFI
;
A
#
# COMPACT_ATOMS: atom_id res chain seq x y z
N MET A 1 10.03 -21.14 -19.89
CA MET A 1 9.24 -20.35 -18.92
C MET A 1 9.46 -20.92 -17.54
N GLN A 2 9.92 -20.07 -16.63
CA GLN A 2 10.07 -20.42 -15.22
C GLN A 2 8.67 -20.59 -14.60
N LYS A 3 8.51 -21.58 -13.72
CA LYS A 3 7.23 -21.88 -13.06
C LYS A 3 7.21 -21.24 -11.69
N PHE A 4 6.04 -20.85 -11.21
CA PHE A 4 5.89 -20.50 -9.80
C PHE A 4 6.19 -21.73 -8.94
N LYS A 5 7.01 -21.53 -7.90
CA LYS A 5 7.34 -22.56 -6.93
C LYS A 5 7.34 -21.97 -5.55
N VAL A 6 6.46 -22.46 -4.67
CA VAL A 6 6.42 -21.99 -3.29
C VAL A 6 7.63 -22.55 -2.55
N ASN A 7 8.45 -21.67 -2.01
CA ASN A 7 9.46 -21.98 -1.03
C ASN A 7 8.89 -21.69 0.37
N SER A 8 8.67 -22.73 1.16
CA SER A 8 8.18 -22.57 2.53
C SER A 8 8.57 -23.74 3.40
N LYS A 9 8.82 -23.44 4.69
CA LYS A 9 8.95 -24.47 5.74
C LYS A 9 7.59 -25.06 6.13
N TYR A 10 6.50 -24.40 5.76
CA TYR A 10 5.14 -24.80 6.11
C TYR A 10 4.57 -25.76 5.06
N LYS A 11 3.66 -26.63 5.51
CA LYS A 11 2.80 -27.43 4.63
C LYS A 11 1.35 -26.99 4.85
N PRO A 12 0.48 -27.06 3.83
CA PRO A 12 -0.94 -26.80 4.02
C PRO A 12 -1.53 -27.67 5.13
N THR A 13 -2.21 -27.06 6.10
CA THR A 13 -2.80 -27.74 7.27
C THR A 13 -4.24 -27.29 7.50
N GLY A 14 -4.98 -27.99 8.37
CA GLY A 14 -6.37 -27.65 8.64
C GLY A 14 -7.24 -27.81 7.40
N ASP A 15 -7.97 -26.76 7.06
CA ASP A 15 -8.81 -26.67 5.87
C ASP A 15 -8.11 -26.03 4.66
N GLN A 16 -6.86 -25.54 4.81
CA GLN A 16 -6.08 -25.02 3.69
C GLN A 16 -5.99 -26.01 2.52
N PRO A 17 -5.69 -27.33 2.69
CA PRO A 17 -5.60 -28.26 1.56
C PRO A 17 -6.88 -28.31 0.73
N LYS A 18 -8.03 -28.35 1.41
CA LYS A 18 -9.36 -28.37 0.77
C LYS A 18 -9.64 -27.06 0.06
N ALA A 19 -9.38 -25.93 0.70
CA ALA A 19 -9.60 -24.62 0.10
C ALA A 19 -8.72 -24.39 -1.14
N ILE A 20 -7.43 -24.75 -1.05
CA ILE A 20 -6.50 -24.70 -2.18
C ILE A 20 -7.01 -25.58 -3.32
N GLU A 21 -7.44 -26.82 -3.05
CA GLU A 21 -7.95 -27.72 -4.07
C GLU A 21 -9.22 -27.21 -4.75
N GLU A 22 -10.23 -26.84 -3.98
CA GLU A 22 -11.52 -26.37 -4.50
C GLU A 22 -11.35 -25.11 -5.37
N LEU A 23 -10.62 -24.10 -4.86
CA LEU A 23 -10.45 -22.83 -5.56
C LEU A 23 -9.53 -22.98 -6.79
N SER A 24 -8.44 -23.75 -6.69
CA SER A 24 -7.56 -24.01 -7.84
C SER A 24 -8.28 -24.79 -8.94
N LYS A 25 -9.13 -25.75 -8.55
CA LYS A 25 -9.96 -26.50 -9.49
C LYS A 25 -10.96 -25.57 -10.19
N GLY A 26 -11.67 -24.73 -9.43
CA GLY A 26 -12.58 -23.74 -9.99
C GLY A 26 -11.88 -22.79 -10.99
N ILE A 27 -10.66 -22.33 -10.68
CA ILE A 27 -9.89 -21.49 -11.61
C ILE A 27 -9.57 -22.27 -12.89
N LYS A 28 -9.13 -23.53 -12.79
CA LYS A 28 -8.82 -24.38 -13.95
C LYS A 28 -10.05 -24.75 -14.79
N GLU A 29 -11.22 -24.80 -14.17
CA GLU A 29 -12.51 -25.03 -14.83
C GLU A 29 -13.10 -23.76 -15.46
N GLY A 30 -12.46 -22.60 -15.26
CA GLY A 30 -12.88 -21.34 -15.86
C GLY A 30 -13.89 -20.54 -15.04
N LEU A 31 -14.09 -20.87 -13.75
CA LEU A 31 -14.93 -20.07 -12.86
C LEU A 31 -14.38 -18.65 -12.76
N LYS A 32 -15.24 -17.66 -12.97
CA LYS A 32 -14.85 -16.26 -13.06
C LYS A 32 -14.72 -15.63 -11.69
N HIS A 33 -15.65 -15.93 -10.78
CA HIS A 33 -15.75 -15.29 -9.47
C HIS A 33 -15.76 -16.35 -8.37
N GLN A 34 -14.78 -16.29 -7.47
CA GLN A 34 -14.69 -17.20 -6.33
C GLN A 34 -14.31 -16.44 -5.06
N THR A 35 -14.73 -16.95 -3.91
CA THR A 35 -14.40 -16.35 -2.61
C THR A 35 -13.71 -17.36 -1.69
N LEU A 36 -12.57 -16.96 -1.14
CA LEU A 36 -11.96 -17.58 0.04
C LEU A 36 -12.51 -16.88 1.29
N LEU A 37 -13.46 -17.53 1.95
CA LEU A 37 -14.00 -17.08 3.24
C LEU A 37 -13.02 -17.53 4.34
N GLY A 38 -11.96 -16.76 4.51
CA GLY A 38 -10.85 -17.09 5.41
C GLY A 38 -10.88 -16.25 6.69
N VAL A 39 -10.87 -16.90 7.86
CA VAL A 39 -10.80 -16.18 9.15
C VAL A 39 -9.41 -15.60 9.40
N THR A 40 -9.33 -14.57 10.24
CA THR A 40 -8.05 -13.99 10.66
C THR A 40 -7.17 -15.04 11.31
N GLY A 41 -5.91 -15.12 10.84
CA GLY A 41 -4.92 -16.06 11.34
C GLY A 41 -5.00 -17.49 10.81
N SER A 42 -5.87 -17.77 9.82
CA SER A 42 -5.88 -19.08 9.16
C SER A 42 -4.79 -19.26 8.10
N GLY A 43 -3.95 -18.25 7.85
CA GLY A 43 -2.87 -18.30 6.85
C GLY A 43 -3.38 -18.08 5.42
N LYS A 44 -4.22 -17.06 5.22
CA LYS A 44 -4.82 -16.71 3.91
C LYS A 44 -3.75 -16.50 2.83
N THR A 45 -2.67 -15.76 3.12
CA THR A 45 -1.56 -15.53 2.17
C THR A 45 -0.89 -16.82 1.71
N PHE A 46 -0.65 -17.75 2.63
CA PHE A 46 -0.07 -19.04 2.25
C PHE A 46 -1.03 -19.85 1.35
N THR A 47 -2.34 -19.81 1.61
CA THR A 47 -3.34 -20.39 0.71
C THR A 47 -3.33 -19.71 -0.66
N MET A 48 -3.26 -18.37 -0.72
CA MET A 48 -3.15 -17.61 -1.97
C MET A 48 -1.91 -18.06 -2.78
N ALA A 49 -0.74 -18.14 -2.14
CA ALA A 49 0.50 -18.59 -2.77
C ALA A 49 0.38 -20.02 -3.35
N ASN A 50 -0.19 -20.96 -2.59
CA ASN A 50 -0.40 -22.32 -3.07
C ASN A 50 -1.40 -22.39 -4.25
N ILE A 51 -2.41 -21.52 -4.28
CA ILE A 51 -3.33 -21.41 -5.42
C ILE A 51 -2.56 -20.91 -6.65
N ILE A 52 -1.77 -19.83 -6.51
CA ILE A 52 -0.94 -19.29 -7.61
C ILE A 52 -0.01 -20.37 -8.18
N GLU A 53 0.69 -21.12 -7.32
CA GLU A 53 1.54 -22.24 -7.73
C GLU A 53 0.74 -23.35 -8.43
N LYS A 54 -0.48 -23.67 -7.99
CA LYS A 54 -1.29 -24.69 -8.68
C LYS A 54 -1.82 -24.25 -10.04
N VAL A 55 -2.12 -22.96 -10.23
CA VAL A 55 -2.73 -22.45 -11.47
C VAL A 55 -1.73 -21.93 -12.49
N GLN A 56 -0.53 -21.51 -12.05
CA GLN A 56 0.57 -21.05 -12.91
C GLN A 56 0.20 -19.87 -13.83
N LYS A 57 -0.48 -18.85 -13.28
CA LYS A 57 -0.92 -17.65 -14.00
C LYS A 57 -0.25 -16.38 -13.45
N PRO A 58 0.13 -15.41 -14.30
CA PRO A 58 0.48 -14.08 -13.82
C PRO A 58 -0.63 -13.57 -12.92
N THR A 59 -0.27 -13.05 -11.74
CA THR A 59 -1.27 -12.71 -10.72
C THR A 59 -1.11 -11.28 -10.25
N ILE A 60 -2.23 -10.55 -10.15
CA ILE A 60 -2.30 -9.28 -9.44
C ILE A 60 -3.00 -9.49 -8.09
N VAL A 61 -2.40 -9.00 -7.02
CA VAL A 61 -2.97 -8.99 -5.67
C VAL A 61 -3.28 -7.55 -5.29
N ILE A 62 -4.56 -7.20 -5.17
CA ILE A 62 -5.01 -5.84 -4.85
C ILE A 62 -5.30 -5.73 -3.36
N ALA A 63 -4.63 -4.79 -2.69
CA ALA A 63 -4.83 -4.46 -1.28
C ALA A 63 -5.36 -3.02 -1.12
N HIS A 64 -6.19 -2.79 -0.09
CA HIS A 64 -6.85 -1.50 0.08
C HIS A 64 -5.94 -0.38 0.67
N ASN A 65 -4.76 -0.73 1.19
CA ASN A 65 -3.81 0.23 1.76
C ASN A 65 -2.34 -0.16 1.50
N LYS A 66 -1.43 0.82 1.58
CA LYS A 66 0.01 0.64 1.30
C LYS A 66 0.71 -0.29 2.32
N THR A 67 0.32 -0.24 3.60
CA THR A 67 0.94 -1.08 4.65
C THR A 67 0.70 -2.57 4.42
N LEU A 68 -0.56 -2.95 4.16
CA LEU A 68 -0.95 -4.32 3.83
C LEU A 68 -0.33 -4.76 2.49
N ALA A 69 -0.31 -3.88 1.49
CA ALA A 69 0.37 -4.17 0.23
C ALA A 69 1.86 -4.47 0.45
N GLY A 70 2.56 -3.70 1.28
CA GLY A 70 3.95 -3.95 1.64
C GLY A 70 4.14 -5.29 2.35
N GLN A 71 3.29 -5.60 3.34
CA GLN A 71 3.30 -6.88 4.06
C GLN A 71 3.12 -8.07 3.12
N LEU A 72 2.09 -8.02 2.26
CA LEU A 72 1.84 -9.07 1.28
C LEU A 72 3.00 -9.22 0.30
N CYS A 73 3.58 -8.11 -0.18
CA CYS A 73 4.74 -8.14 -1.07
C CYS A 73 5.94 -8.86 -0.43
N SER A 74 6.25 -8.53 0.82
CA SER A 74 7.32 -9.21 1.57
C SER A 74 7.03 -10.70 1.76
N GLU A 75 5.81 -11.06 2.18
CA GLU A 75 5.40 -12.48 2.32
C GLU A 75 5.50 -13.23 0.99
N PHE A 76 5.04 -12.64 -0.13
CA PHE A 76 5.15 -13.25 -1.45
C PHE A 76 6.60 -13.38 -1.92
N LYS A 77 7.48 -12.42 -1.62
CA LYS A 77 8.93 -12.52 -1.92
C LYS A 77 9.57 -13.70 -1.19
N GLU A 78 9.20 -13.91 0.08
CA GLU A 78 9.66 -15.09 0.83
C GLU A 78 9.12 -16.40 0.25
N PHE A 79 7.85 -16.42 -0.18
CA PHE A 79 7.26 -17.61 -0.79
C PHE A 79 7.78 -17.89 -2.20
N PHE A 80 8.17 -16.87 -2.97
CA PHE A 80 8.58 -17.01 -4.36
C PHE A 80 9.93 -16.31 -4.66
N PRO A 81 11.02 -16.72 -4.00
CA PRO A 81 12.31 -16.03 -4.12
C PRO A 81 12.94 -16.12 -5.52
N ASP A 82 12.53 -17.10 -6.32
CA ASP A 82 13.03 -17.32 -7.68
C ASP A 82 12.11 -16.70 -8.76
N ASN A 83 10.93 -16.17 -8.39
CA ASN A 83 9.97 -15.58 -9.33
C ASN A 83 9.93 -14.05 -9.18
N ALA A 84 9.31 -13.35 -10.14
CA ALA A 84 9.17 -11.89 -10.06
C ALA A 84 8.01 -11.51 -9.16
N VAL A 85 8.33 -11.04 -7.95
CA VAL A 85 7.35 -10.48 -7.00
C VAL A 85 7.56 -8.98 -6.93
N GLU A 86 6.61 -8.26 -7.51
CA GLU A 86 6.70 -6.84 -7.80
C GLU A 86 5.71 -6.03 -6.97
N TYR A 87 6.00 -4.75 -6.79
CA TYR A 87 5.23 -3.84 -5.94
C TYR A 87 4.73 -2.63 -6.73
N PHE A 88 3.42 -2.40 -6.73
CA PHE A 88 2.79 -1.33 -7.52
C PHE A 88 1.81 -0.49 -6.70
N VAL A 89 2.32 0.58 -6.09
CA VAL A 89 1.52 1.55 -5.34
C VAL A 89 1.73 2.96 -5.88
N SER A 90 1.00 3.93 -5.35
CA SER A 90 1.28 5.35 -5.63
C SER A 90 2.70 5.67 -5.18
N TYR A 91 3.52 6.13 -6.12
CA TYR A 91 4.87 6.66 -5.93
C TYR A 91 4.92 8.01 -5.21
N TYR A 92 3.79 8.59 -4.82
CA TYR A 92 3.80 9.81 -4.05
C TYR A 92 3.90 9.49 -2.54
N ASP A 93 4.89 10.08 -1.87
CA ASP A 93 4.99 10.10 -0.40
C ASP A 93 3.99 11.10 0.17
N TYR A 94 3.96 12.29 -0.41
CA TYR A 94 2.95 13.32 -0.20
C TYR A 94 2.29 13.65 -1.53
N TYR A 95 0.96 13.77 -1.52
CA TYR A 95 0.20 14.14 -2.71
C TYR A 95 -0.99 15.02 -2.35
N GLN A 96 -0.91 16.27 -2.78
CA GLN A 96 -2.01 17.21 -2.80
C GLN A 96 -2.50 17.35 -4.24
N PRO A 97 -3.71 16.89 -4.56
CA PRO A 97 -4.23 17.01 -5.91
C PRO A 97 -4.56 18.47 -6.23
N GLU A 98 -4.41 18.82 -7.51
CA GLU A 98 -4.94 20.07 -8.04
C GLU A 98 -6.45 20.17 -7.73
N ALA A 99 -6.89 21.28 -7.17
CA ALA A 99 -8.31 21.48 -6.85
C ALA A 99 -8.69 22.96 -6.90
N TYR A 100 -9.97 23.24 -7.09
CA TYR A 100 -10.51 24.59 -7.01
C TYR A 100 -11.74 24.60 -6.09
N VAL A 101 -11.69 25.47 -5.08
CA VAL A 101 -12.71 25.63 -4.06
C VAL A 101 -13.49 26.90 -4.35
N ALA A 102 -14.62 26.76 -5.05
CA ALA A 102 -15.38 27.89 -5.57
C ALA A 102 -15.90 28.87 -4.51
N HIS A 103 -16.22 28.39 -3.30
CA HIS A 103 -16.79 29.24 -2.25
C HIS A 103 -15.75 30.17 -1.58
N THR A 104 -14.47 29.83 -1.65
CA THR A 104 -13.36 30.66 -1.15
C THR A 104 -12.51 31.25 -2.27
N ASP A 105 -12.88 31.03 -3.54
CA ASP A 105 -12.09 31.39 -4.73
C ASP A 105 -10.61 30.95 -4.59
N THR A 106 -10.39 29.75 -4.03
CA THR A 106 -9.05 29.26 -3.73
C THR A 106 -8.65 28.19 -4.74
N TYR A 107 -7.61 28.50 -5.52
CA TYR A 107 -6.92 27.50 -6.33
C TYR A 107 -5.85 26.81 -5.49
N ILE A 108 -5.88 25.48 -5.51
CA ILE A 108 -4.93 24.62 -4.83
C ILE A 108 -4.06 24.00 -5.92
N GLU A 109 -2.79 24.39 -5.94
CA GLU A 109 -1.80 23.81 -6.85
C GLU A 109 -1.54 22.34 -6.53
N LYS A 110 -1.14 21.59 -7.56
CA LYS A 110 -0.64 20.24 -7.38
C LYS A 110 0.71 20.34 -6.67
N ASP A 111 0.79 19.79 -5.47
CA ASP A 111 2.03 19.65 -4.74
C ASP A 111 2.23 18.17 -4.40
N ALA A 112 3.40 17.64 -4.73
CA ALA A 112 3.67 16.23 -4.58
C ALA A 112 5.16 15.95 -4.45
N SER A 113 5.49 14.98 -3.59
CA SER A 113 6.83 14.42 -3.48
C SER A 113 6.82 13.00 -4.03
N ILE A 114 7.69 12.74 -5.00
CA ILE A 114 7.84 11.41 -5.61
C ILE A 114 8.88 10.63 -4.80
N ASN A 115 8.52 9.41 -4.44
CA ASN A 115 9.40 8.41 -3.87
C ASN A 115 10.09 7.64 -5.00
N ASP A 116 11.39 7.86 -5.14
CA ASP A 116 12.18 7.23 -6.20
C ASP A 116 12.22 5.70 -6.12
N GLU A 117 12.18 5.13 -4.92
CA GLU A 117 12.19 3.68 -4.75
C GLU A 117 10.87 3.06 -5.22
N ILE A 118 9.72 3.67 -4.88
CA ILE A 118 8.42 3.18 -5.34
C ILE A 118 8.30 3.33 -6.85
N ASP A 119 8.75 4.44 -7.43
CA ASP A 119 8.72 4.63 -8.88
C ASP A 119 9.56 3.58 -9.62
N LYS A 120 10.77 3.28 -9.13
CA LYS A 120 11.59 2.16 -9.60
C LYS A 120 10.81 0.83 -9.56
N LEU A 121 10.14 0.53 -8.44
CA LEU A 121 9.35 -0.69 -8.28
C LEU A 121 8.16 -0.75 -9.25
N ARG A 122 7.55 0.40 -9.59
CA ARG A 122 6.50 0.47 -10.63
C ARG A 122 7.04 0.15 -12.02
N HIS A 123 8.22 0.66 -12.37
CA HIS A 123 8.90 0.31 -13.62
C HIS A 123 9.30 -1.17 -13.66
N SER A 124 9.79 -1.72 -12.54
CA SER A 124 10.07 -3.15 -12.39
C SER A 124 8.81 -3.99 -12.65
N ALA A 125 7.68 -3.59 -12.06
CA ALA A 125 6.40 -4.28 -12.24
C ALA A 125 5.92 -4.33 -13.70
N THR A 126 5.95 -3.20 -14.41
CA THR A 126 5.50 -3.14 -15.82
C THR A 126 6.46 -3.84 -16.78
N SER A 127 7.77 -3.73 -16.56
CA SER A 127 8.77 -4.42 -17.38
C SER A 127 8.73 -5.94 -17.17
N ALA A 128 8.58 -6.41 -15.93
CA ALA A 128 8.46 -7.82 -15.62
C ALA A 128 7.31 -8.52 -16.37
N LEU A 129 6.15 -7.85 -16.51
CA LEU A 129 5.01 -8.38 -17.28
C LEU A 129 5.30 -8.57 -18.77
N LEU A 130 6.22 -7.78 -19.32
CA LEU A 130 6.61 -7.85 -20.74
C LEU A 130 7.73 -8.88 -20.98
N GLU A 131 8.53 -9.17 -19.96
CA GLU A 131 9.69 -10.08 -20.06
C GLU A 131 9.36 -11.53 -19.67
N ARG A 132 8.49 -11.75 -18.68
CA ARG A 132 8.23 -13.09 -18.10
C ARG A 132 6.78 -13.28 -17.68
N ARG A 133 6.39 -14.54 -17.44
CA ARG A 133 5.01 -14.93 -17.10
C ARG A 133 4.83 -15.23 -15.62
N ASP A 134 5.89 -15.60 -14.92
CA ASP A 134 5.88 -15.90 -13.50
C ASP A 134 6.03 -14.63 -12.66
N VAL A 135 5.07 -13.73 -12.83
CA VAL A 135 4.98 -12.42 -12.18
C VAL A 135 3.79 -12.38 -11.21
N ILE A 136 4.06 -11.95 -9.98
CA ILE A 136 3.05 -11.57 -8.98
C ILE A 136 3.22 -10.08 -8.72
N ILE A 137 2.19 -9.28 -8.95
CA ILE A 137 2.22 -7.85 -8.60
C ILE A 137 1.30 -7.60 -7.42
N VAL A 138 1.85 -7.13 -6.31
CA VAL A 138 1.07 -6.64 -5.19
C VAL A 138 0.83 -5.14 -5.38
N ALA A 139 -0.43 -4.75 -5.51
CA ALA A 139 -0.82 -3.41 -5.89
C ALA A 139 -1.84 -2.79 -4.94
N SER A 140 -1.83 -1.45 -4.86
CA SER A 140 -2.97 -0.71 -4.32
C SER A 140 -3.98 -0.42 -5.44
N VAL A 141 -5.02 0.37 -5.15
CA VAL A 141 -5.91 0.94 -6.20
C VAL A 141 -5.17 1.77 -7.25
N SER A 142 -3.86 2.02 -7.11
CA SER A 142 -3.05 2.58 -8.20
C SER A 142 -3.11 1.74 -9.49
N CYS A 143 -3.38 0.43 -9.42
CA CYS A 143 -3.50 -0.43 -10.60
C CYS A 143 -4.69 -0.08 -11.53
N ILE A 144 -5.67 0.69 -11.05
CA ILE A 144 -6.82 1.15 -11.85
C ILE A 144 -6.66 2.59 -12.35
N TYR A 145 -5.52 3.24 -12.08
CA TYR A 145 -5.20 4.57 -12.60
C TYR A 145 -4.52 4.50 -13.96
N GLY A 146 -4.69 5.59 -14.72
CA GLY A 146 -4.16 5.71 -16.08
C GLY A 146 -2.65 5.52 -16.15
N LEU A 147 -2.19 4.67 -17.07
CA LEU A 147 -0.82 4.55 -17.56
C LEU A 147 -0.80 4.86 -19.06
N GLY A 148 0.38 4.96 -19.66
CA GLY A 148 0.53 4.98 -21.12
C GLY A 148 0.05 3.67 -21.76
N ASP A 149 -0.07 3.71 -23.08
CA ASP A 149 -0.45 2.56 -23.88
C ASP A 149 0.60 1.43 -23.73
N PRO A 150 0.22 0.22 -23.26
CA PRO A 150 1.17 -0.88 -23.07
C PRO A 150 1.87 -1.29 -24.38
N GLU A 151 1.17 -1.24 -25.52
CA GLU A 151 1.77 -1.58 -26.82
C GLU A 151 2.78 -0.50 -27.24
N GLU A 152 2.48 0.78 -27.01
CA GLU A 152 3.46 1.85 -27.24
C GLU A 152 4.67 1.69 -26.32
N TYR A 153 4.44 1.44 -25.03
CA TYR A 153 5.51 1.24 -24.05
C TYR A 153 6.44 0.09 -24.45
N LYS A 154 5.88 -0.98 -24.99
CA LYS A 154 6.62 -2.12 -25.52
C LYS A 154 7.34 -1.79 -26.84
N ASN A 155 6.72 -1.03 -27.74
CA ASN A 155 7.31 -0.67 -29.03
C ASN A 155 8.45 0.35 -28.89
N LEU A 156 8.40 1.20 -27.87
CA LEU A 156 9.46 2.14 -27.51
C LEU A 156 10.64 1.47 -26.81
N MET A 157 10.55 0.20 -26.41
CA MET A 157 11.68 -0.52 -25.82
C MET A 157 12.86 -0.58 -26.81
N VAL A 158 14.07 -0.30 -26.33
CA VAL A 158 15.32 -0.40 -27.11
C VAL A 158 15.93 -1.79 -26.91
N PRO A 159 15.87 -2.69 -27.92
CA PRO A 159 16.49 -4.00 -27.83
C PRO A 159 17.98 -3.91 -28.18
N LEU A 160 18.83 -4.43 -27.30
CA LEU A 160 20.27 -4.52 -27.53
C LEU A 160 20.70 -5.99 -27.48
N ARG A 161 21.48 -6.42 -28.47
CA ARG A 161 21.96 -7.81 -28.59
C ARG A 161 23.42 -7.83 -28.99
N VAL A 162 24.17 -8.77 -28.44
CA VAL A 162 25.56 -9.02 -28.87
C VAL A 162 25.56 -9.42 -30.36
N GLY A 163 26.44 -8.81 -31.15
CA GLY A 163 26.54 -8.97 -32.61
C GLY A 163 25.54 -8.13 -33.41
N MET A 164 24.76 -7.27 -32.78
CA MET A 164 23.87 -6.34 -33.48
C MET A 164 24.70 -5.22 -34.11
N ASN A 165 24.55 -5.02 -35.42
CA ASN A 165 25.13 -3.88 -36.13
C ASN A 165 24.21 -2.66 -35.91
N LYS A 166 24.62 -1.80 -34.98
CA LYS A 166 23.94 -0.59 -34.55
C LYS A 166 24.97 0.43 -34.09
N ASP A 167 24.90 1.62 -34.68
CA ASP A 167 25.80 2.72 -34.32
C ASP A 167 25.57 3.18 -32.87
N ARG A 168 26.66 3.60 -32.21
CA ARG A 168 26.60 4.04 -30.81
C ARG A 168 25.68 5.26 -30.67
N ASP A 169 25.84 6.27 -31.52
CA ASP A 169 25.09 7.53 -31.42
C ASP A 169 23.61 7.33 -31.78
N GLU A 170 23.29 6.33 -32.63
CA GLU A 170 21.92 5.84 -32.84
C GLU A 170 21.30 5.33 -31.53
N VAL A 171 22.02 4.50 -30.76
CA VAL A 171 21.55 4.02 -29.44
C VAL A 171 21.34 5.19 -28.47
N LEU A 172 22.25 6.17 -28.45
CA LEU A 172 22.09 7.34 -27.57
C LEU A 172 20.83 8.15 -27.91
N LYS A 173 20.56 8.32 -29.20
CA LYS A 173 19.35 9.03 -29.66
C LYS A 173 18.08 8.30 -29.24
N GLU A 174 18.03 6.98 -29.44
CA GLU A 174 16.89 6.18 -29.00
C GLU A 174 16.68 6.25 -27.49
N LEU A 175 17.75 6.23 -26.69
CA LEU A 175 17.65 6.38 -25.23
C LEU A 175 17.01 7.72 -24.84
N VAL A 176 17.39 8.82 -25.51
CA VAL A 176 16.78 10.14 -25.29
C VAL A 176 15.31 10.14 -25.70
N ASP A 177 14.97 9.54 -26.84
CA ASP A 177 13.58 9.44 -27.32
C ASP A 177 12.68 8.72 -26.30
N ILE A 178 13.24 7.77 -25.53
CA ILE A 178 12.54 7.01 -24.49
C ILE A 178 12.72 7.60 -23.08
N GLN A 179 13.06 8.89 -23.01
CA GLN A 179 13.12 9.74 -21.81
C GLN A 179 14.30 9.49 -20.88
N TYR A 180 15.41 8.94 -21.38
CA TYR A 180 16.65 8.90 -20.58
C TYR A 180 17.46 10.18 -20.75
N GLU A 181 18.09 10.60 -19.66
CA GLU A 181 18.98 11.76 -19.65
C GLU A 181 20.44 11.36 -19.74
N ARG A 182 21.23 12.07 -20.55
CA ARG A 182 22.67 11.90 -20.54
C ARG A 182 23.26 12.56 -19.29
N ASN A 183 23.87 11.78 -18.40
CA ASN A 183 24.51 12.30 -17.20
C ASN A 183 25.84 11.58 -16.91
N ASP A 184 26.94 12.18 -17.37
CA ASP A 184 28.28 11.61 -17.21
C ASP A 184 28.83 11.77 -15.77
N VAL A 185 28.25 12.68 -14.97
CA VAL A 185 28.69 13.00 -13.60
C VAL A 185 27.88 12.25 -12.56
N ASN A 186 26.55 12.40 -12.58
CA ASN A 186 25.64 11.78 -11.63
C ASN A 186 24.88 10.63 -12.29
N PHE A 187 25.42 9.42 -12.17
CA PHE A 187 24.88 8.24 -12.83
C PHE A 187 23.80 7.57 -11.96
N VAL A 188 22.55 7.95 -12.20
CA VAL A 188 21.35 7.50 -11.45
C VAL A 188 20.31 6.90 -12.39
N ARG A 189 19.22 6.33 -11.86
CA ARG A 189 18.16 5.70 -12.66
C ARG A 189 17.59 6.64 -13.72
N GLY A 190 17.28 6.08 -14.90
CA GLY A 190 16.79 6.88 -16.03
C GLY A 190 17.88 7.72 -16.70
N THR A 191 19.16 7.45 -16.42
CA THR A 191 20.29 8.13 -17.08
C THR A 191 21.19 7.17 -17.84
N PHE A 192 21.95 7.71 -18.78
CA PHE A 192 23.07 7.00 -19.41
C PHE A 192 24.31 7.87 -19.46
N ARG A 193 25.49 7.23 -19.54
CA ARG A 193 26.78 7.89 -19.70
C ARG A 193 27.66 7.20 -20.74
N VAL A 194 28.60 7.95 -21.30
CA VAL A 194 29.44 7.47 -22.40
C VAL A 194 30.92 7.63 -22.07
N ARG A 195 31.69 6.55 -22.23
CA ARG A 195 33.15 6.51 -22.04
C ARG A 195 33.80 5.81 -23.23
N GLY A 196 34.11 6.59 -24.28
CA GLY A 196 34.64 6.05 -25.54
C GLY A 196 33.61 5.16 -26.23
N ASP A 197 33.94 3.88 -26.39
CA ASP A 197 33.08 2.87 -27.02
C ASP A 197 32.18 2.14 -26.03
N ILE A 198 32.10 2.64 -24.78
CA ILE A 198 31.28 2.07 -23.72
C ILE A 198 30.12 3.00 -23.43
N VAL A 199 28.90 2.47 -23.54
CA VAL A 199 27.68 3.12 -23.07
C VAL A 199 27.19 2.38 -21.83
N GLU A 200 27.09 3.11 -20.72
CA GLU A 200 26.50 2.58 -19.49
C GLU A 200 25.11 3.20 -19.30
N ILE A 201 24.11 2.35 -19.15
CA ILE A 201 22.70 2.72 -19.07
C ILE A 201 22.21 2.28 -17.69
N MET A 202 21.58 3.18 -16.94
CA MET A 202 20.93 2.84 -15.67
C MET A 202 19.42 2.70 -15.91
N PRO A 203 18.88 1.47 -16.03
CA PRO A 203 17.46 1.26 -16.30
C PRO A 203 16.57 1.94 -15.24
N ALA A 204 15.43 2.49 -15.64
CA ALA A 204 14.49 3.12 -14.70
C ALA A 204 13.94 2.14 -13.63
N SER A 205 13.95 0.84 -13.92
CA SER A 205 13.57 -0.24 -13.01
C SER A 205 14.67 -0.68 -12.04
N SER A 206 15.89 -0.14 -12.14
CA SER A 206 17.05 -0.54 -11.35
C SER A 206 17.70 0.64 -10.62
N SER A 207 18.22 0.38 -9.41
CA SER A 207 19.00 1.35 -8.63
C SER A 207 20.45 0.92 -8.39
N GLU A 208 20.74 -0.37 -8.52
CA GLU A 208 22.05 -0.95 -8.20
C GLU A 208 22.77 -1.46 -9.45
N ASN A 209 22.02 -2.03 -10.40
CA ASN A 209 22.58 -2.70 -11.55
C ASN A 209 22.41 -1.84 -12.79
N ALA A 210 23.54 -1.49 -13.42
CA ALA A 210 23.57 -0.83 -14.71
C ALA A 210 23.89 -1.83 -15.82
N VAL A 211 23.46 -1.48 -17.03
CA VAL A 211 23.75 -2.23 -18.25
C VAL A 211 24.92 -1.54 -18.95
N ARG A 212 26.06 -2.21 -19.04
CA ARG A 212 27.23 -1.77 -19.81
C ARG A 212 27.20 -2.43 -21.19
N VAL A 213 27.19 -1.61 -22.22
CA VAL A 213 27.20 -1.99 -23.64
C VAL A 213 28.52 -1.54 -24.23
N GLU A 214 29.34 -2.49 -24.67
CA GLU A 214 30.66 -2.26 -25.27
C GLU A 214 30.52 -2.41 -26.80
N PHE A 215 30.97 -1.40 -27.54
CA PHE A 215 30.90 -1.33 -28.99
C PHE A 215 32.28 -1.58 -29.62
N PHE A 216 32.29 -2.13 -30.84
CA PHE A 216 33.46 -2.22 -31.71
C PHE A 216 33.08 -1.67 -33.09
N GLY A 217 33.36 -0.38 -33.33
CA GLY A 217 32.78 0.34 -34.45
C GLY A 217 31.26 0.42 -34.30
N ASP A 218 30.53 -0.06 -35.31
CA ASP A 218 29.06 -0.06 -35.33
C ASP A 218 28.47 -1.41 -34.85
N GLU A 219 29.25 -2.26 -34.19
CA GLU A 219 28.78 -3.57 -33.68
C GLU A 219 28.81 -3.62 -32.16
N ILE A 220 27.75 -4.15 -31.54
CA ILE A 220 27.74 -4.44 -30.10
C ILE A 220 28.57 -5.71 -29.84
N ASP A 221 29.78 -5.54 -29.31
CA ASP A 221 30.70 -6.65 -29.00
C ASP A 221 30.28 -7.37 -27.71
N ARG A 222 29.88 -6.63 -26.68
CA ARG A 222 29.60 -7.21 -25.37
C ARG A 222 28.54 -6.44 -24.57
N ILE A 223 27.69 -7.19 -23.87
CA ILE A 223 26.74 -6.65 -22.90
C ILE A 223 26.99 -7.29 -21.53
N THR A 224 27.19 -6.45 -20.52
CA THR A 224 27.40 -6.86 -19.13
C THR A 224 26.49 -6.11 -18.19
N GLU A 225 26.02 -6.79 -17.15
CA GLU A 225 25.40 -6.16 -16.00
C GLU A 225 26.48 -5.86 -14.97
N ILE A 226 26.50 -4.62 -14.49
CA ILE A 226 27.53 -4.12 -13.56
C ILE A 226 26.87 -3.51 -12.33
N ASN A 227 27.55 -3.54 -11.19
CA ASN A 227 27.18 -2.71 -10.06
C ASN A 227 27.50 -1.24 -10.38
N SER A 228 26.53 -0.36 -10.24
CA SER A 228 26.61 1.06 -10.62
C SER A 228 27.64 1.86 -9.82
N LEU A 229 27.88 1.46 -8.57
CA LEU A 229 28.79 2.12 -7.63
C LEU A 229 30.22 1.60 -7.77
N THR A 230 30.41 0.28 -7.77
CA THR A 230 31.75 -0.35 -7.80
C THR A 230 32.29 -0.58 -9.20
N GLY A 231 31.40 -0.68 -10.20
CA GLY A 231 31.73 -1.07 -11.57
C GLY A 231 32.04 -2.56 -11.74
N GLU A 232 31.85 -3.37 -10.69
CA GLU A 232 32.06 -4.83 -10.72
C GLU A 232 31.07 -5.49 -11.68
N ILE A 233 31.56 -6.46 -12.47
CA ILE A 233 30.73 -7.20 -13.42
C ILE A 233 29.98 -8.29 -12.66
N ILE A 234 28.65 -8.17 -12.64
CA ILE A 234 27.72 -9.13 -12.01
C ILE A 234 27.49 -10.31 -12.95
N GLY A 235 27.35 -10.04 -14.25
CA GLY A 235 27.05 -11.07 -15.23
C GLY A 235 27.17 -10.61 -16.67
N ARG A 236 27.23 -11.58 -17.59
CA ARG A 236 27.16 -11.33 -19.04
C ARG A 236 25.73 -11.58 -19.52
N ARG A 237 25.29 -10.79 -20.50
CA ARG A 237 23.98 -10.92 -21.16
C ARG A 237 24.19 -11.04 -22.66
N ASN A 238 23.41 -11.91 -23.31
CA ASN A 238 23.40 -12.01 -24.78
C ASN A 238 22.43 -10.99 -25.42
N HIS A 239 21.42 -10.58 -24.65
CA HIS A 239 20.45 -9.56 -25.03
C HIS A 239 19.95 -8.82 -23.78
N VAL A 240 19.48 -7.60 -23.98
CA VAL A 240 18.82 -6.78 -22.95
C VAL A 240 17.76 -5.90 -23.61
N ALA A 241 16.70 -5.61 -22.87
CA ALA A 241 15.63 -4.70 -23.25
C ALA A 241 15.71 -3.46 -22.35
N ILE A 242 15.89 -2.29 -22.94
CA ILE A 242 15.82 -1.02 -22.19
C ILE A 242 14.43 -0.42 -22.40
N PHE A 243 13.62 -0.43 -21.35
CA PHE A 243 12.27 0.13 -21.37
C PHE A 243 12.29 1.65 -21.13
N PRO A 244 11.25 2.39 -21.58
CA PRO A 244 11.15 3.83 -21.37
C PRO A 244 11.22 4.23 -19.89
N ALA A 245 11.89 5.35 -19.63
CA ALA A 245 12.06 5.91 -18.28
C ALA A 245 10.81 6.64 -17.76
N SER A 246 9.74 6.69 -18.56
CA SER A 246 8.43 7.22 -18.18
C SER A 246 7.32 6.32 -18.69
N HIS A 247 6.30 6.05 -17.87
CA HIS A 247 5.10 5.32 -18.28
C HIS A 247 4.22 6.08 -19.29
N TYR A 248 4.48 7.38 -19.53
CA TYR A 248 3.77 8.19 -20.52
C TYR A 248 4.62 8.58 -21.73
N ALA A 249 5.78 7.93 -21.91
CA ALA A 249 6.61 8.13 -23.08
C ALA A 249 5.80 7.88 -24.37
N THR A 250 5.98 8.78 -25.34
CA THR A 250 5.26 8.75 -26.62
C THR A 250 6.19 9.20 -27.74
N SER A 251 5.93 8.77 -28.96
CA SER A 251 6.67 9.21 -30.15
C SER A 251 6.36 10.66 -30.53
N ALA A 252 7.35 11.37 -31.08
CA ALA A 252 7.20 12.77 -31.51
C ALA A 252 6.03 12.98 -32.49
N ASP A 253 5.83 12.06 -33.43
CA ASP A 253 4.72 12.11 -34.39
C ASP A 253 3.34 12.03 -33.74
N LYS A 254 3.20 11.25 -32.65
CA LYS A 254 1.97 11.17 -31.87
C LYS A 254 1.77 12.42 -31.03
N LEU A 255 2.85 12.95 -30.47
CA LEU A 255 2.80 14.18 -29.68
C LEU A 255 2.34 15.37 -30.51
N GLU A 256 2.84 15.56 -31.73
CA GLU A 256 2.41 16.67 -32.60
C GLU A 256 0.93 16.55 -32.98
N LYS A 257 0.45 15.34 -33.28
CA LYS A 257 -0.98 15.10 -33.52
C LYS A 257 -1.82 15.39 -32.28
N ALA A 258 -1.32 15.06 -31.10
CA ALA A 258 -1.99 15.36 -29.84
C ALA A 258 -2.09 16.87 -29.62
N ILE A 259 -1.02 17.62 -29.89
CA ILE A 259 -0.98 19.09 -29.76
C ILE A 259 -2.03 19.74 -30.66
N VAL A 260 -2.13 19.34 -31.93
CA VAL A 260 -3.17 19.85 -32.85
C VAL A 260 -4.59 19.59 -32.32
N ASN A 261 -4.83 18.43 -31.71
CA ASN A 261 -6.13 18.12 -31.11
C ASN A 261 -6.40 18.91 -29.82
N ILE A 262 -5.36 19.21 -29.04
CA ILE A 262 -5.46 20.04 -27.83
C ILE A 262 -5.77 21.49 -28.22
N GLU A 263 -5.10 22.04 -29.23
CA GLU A 263 -5.37 23.39 -29.77
C GLU A 263 -6.82 23.51 -30.22
N LYS A 264 -7.32 22.51 -30.95
CA LYS A 264 -8.72 22.49 -31.39
C LYS A 264 -9.71 22.44 -30.22
N GLU A 265 -9.49 21.56 -29.23
CA GLU A 265 -10.35 21.51 -28.04
C GLU A 265 -10.29 22.81 -27.24
N LEU A 266 -9.13 23.46 -27.18
CA LEU A 266 -8.96 24.75 -26.55
C LEU A 266 -9.79 25.85 -27.23
N GLU A 267 -9.74 25.93 -28.56
CA GLU A 267 -10.53 26.91 -29.33
C GLU A 267 -12.04 26.73 -29.08
N GLU A 268 -12.52 25.49 -29.12
CA GLU A 268 -13.91 25.15 -28.84
C GLU A 268 -14.30 25.54 -27.40
N GLN A 269 -13.44 25.24 -26.42
CA GLN A 269 -13.71 25.53 -25.01
C GLN A 269 -13.67 27.03 -24.70
N VAL A 270 -12.75 27.79 -25.29
CA VAL A 270 -12.69 29.26 -25.15
C VAL A 270 -13.93 29.90 -25.74
N LYS A 271 -14.40 29.42 -26.90
CA LYS A 271 -15.64 29.89 -27.52
C LYS A 271 -16.85 29.61 -26.62
N PHE A 272 -16.96 28.40 -26.08
CA PHE A 272 -18.02 28.03 -25.14
C PHE A 272 -18.07 28.96 -23.92
N PHE A 273 -16.93 29.25 -23.30
CA PHE A 273 -16.90 30.17 -22.15
C PHE A 273 -17.31 31.61 -22.52
N LYS A 274 -16.84 32.12 -23.67
CA LYS A 274 -17.23 33.46 -24.15
C LYS A 274 -18.71 33.56 -24.46
N GLU A 275 -19.32 32.53 -25.05
CA GLU A 275 -20.77 32.47 -25.31
C GLU A 275 -21.61 32.41 -24.04
N GLN A 276 -21.04 31.99 -22.91
CA GLN A 276 -21.67 32.00 -21.59
C GLN A 276 -21.29 33.20 -20.72
N ASP A 277 -20.67 34.24 -21.28
CA ASP A 277 -20.15 35.42 -20.55
C ASP A 277 -19.14 35.08 -19.42
N LYS A 278 -18.50 33.90 -19.49
CA LYS A 278 -17.46 33.42 -18.57
C LYS A 278 -16.07 33.84 -19.03
N LEU A 279 -15.84 35.15 -19.05
CA LEU A 279 -14.63 35.74 -19.66
C LEU A 279 -13.35 35.41 -18.90
N ILE A 280 -13.42 35.29 -17.57
CA ILE A 280 -12.25 34.97 -16.73
C ILE A 280 -11.82 33.52 -16.96
N GLU A 281 -12.77 32.60 -17.01
CA GLU A 281 -12.54 31.19 -17.30
C GLU A 281 -11.96 31.00 -18.71
N ALA A 282 -12.48 31.74 -19.69
CA ALA A 282 -11.96 31.75 -21.06
C ALA A 282 -10.49 32.22 -21.13
N GLN A 283 -10.16 33.31 -20.44
CA GLN A 283 -8.79 33.82 -20.39
C GLN A 283 -7.86 32.83 -19.67
N ARG A 284 -8.31 32.26 -18.54
CA ARG A 284 -7.55 31.33 -17.72
C ARG A 284 -7.20 30.05 -18.50
N ILE A 285 -8.18 29.42 -19.15
CA ILE A 285 -7.93 28.18 -19.88
C ILE A 285 -7.00 28.39 -21.07
N GLN A 286 -7.15 29.54 -21.75
CA GLN A 286 -6.30 29.92 -22.87
C GLN A 286 -4.84 30.10 -22.44
N GLN A 287 -4.58 30.86 -21.38
CA GLN A 287 -3.22 31.10 -20.90
C GLN A 287 -2.53 29.80 -20.47
N ARG A 288 -3.20 28.99 -19.64
CA ARG A 288 -2.60 27.75 -19.12
C ARG A 288 -2.33 26.73 -20.22
N THR A 289 -3.31 26.50 -21.09
CA THR A 289 -3.19 25.47 -22.13
C THR A 289 -2.15 25.87 -23.18
N MET A 290 -2.05 27.15 -23.54
CA MET A 290 -1.03 27.61 -24.50
C MET A 290 0.39 27.43 -23.96
N TYR A 291 0.61 27.74 -22.68
CA TYR A 291 1.88 27.49 -22.01
C TYR A 291 2.22 25.98 -21.98
N ASP A 292 1.25 25.13 -21.63
CA ASP A 292 1.44 23.68 -21.65
C ASP A 292 1.78 23.17 -23.07
N ILE A 293 1.16 23.72 -24.12
CA ILE A 293 1.47 23.40 -25.53
C ILE A 293 2.90 23.82 -25.91
N GLU A 294 3.34 25.02 -25.53
CA GLU A 294 4.71 25.49 -25.79
C GLU A 294 5.74 24.55 -25.16
N MET A 295 5.53 24.15 -23.90
CA MET A 295 6.37 23.19 -23.21
C MET A 295 6.40 21.82 -23.89
N LEU A 296 5.25 21.33 -24.37
CA LEU A 296 5.17 20.07 -25.10
C LEU A 296 5.92 20.11 -26.45
N ARG A 297 5.92 21.25 -27.16
CA ARG A 297 6.66 21.40 -28.43
C ARG A 297 8.18 21.49 -28.24
N GLU A 298 8.62 22.27 -27.26
CA GLU A 298 10.05 22.55 -27.04
C GLU A 298 10.77 21.43 -26.27
N VAL A 299 10.11 20.86 -25.25
CA VAL A 299 10.73 19.92 -24.30
C VAL A 299 10.17 18.50 -24.46
N GLY A 300 9.01 18.33 -25.10
CA GLY A 300 8.32 17.03 -25.15
C GLY A 300 7.57 16.68 -23.86
N PHE A 301 7.57 17.58 -22.87
CA PHE A 301 6.98 17.36 -21.55
C PHE A 301 6.45 18.67 -20.95
N CYS A 302 5.36 18.59 -20.19
CA CYS A 302 4.84 19.71 -19.38
C CYS A 302 4.39 19.21 -18.00
N GLN A 303 4.35 20.11 -17.02
CA GLN A 303 3.83 19.76 -15.70
C GLN A 303 2.33 19.47 -15.77
N GLY A 304 1.93 18.29 -15.29
CA GLY A 304 0.54 17.86 -15.39
C GLY A 304 0.16 17.27 -16.74
N ILE A 305 1.14 16.79 -17.52
CA ILE A 305 0.96 16.12 -18.82
C ILE A 305 -0.10 15.02 -18.79
N GLU A 306 -0.32 14.37 -17.64
CA GLU A 306 -1.35 13.35 -17.47
C GLU A 306 -2.76 13.87 -17.83
N ASN A 307 -3.04 15.17 -17.67
CA ASN A 307 -4.32 15.78 -18.03
C ASN A 307 -4.59 15.77 -19.54
N TYR A 308 -3.54 15.59 -20.35
CA TYR A 308 -3.61 15.47 -21.81
C TYR A 308 -3.51 14.02 -22.29
N SER A 309 -3.48 13.04 -21.38
CA SER A 309 -3.26 11.61 -21.69
C SER A 309 -4.18 11.06 -22.79
N ARG A 310 -5.45 11.46 -22.84
CA ARG A 310 -6.39 11.04 -23.90
C ARG A 310 -5.98 11.53 -25.29
N HIS A 311 -5.50 12.78 -25.39
CA HIS A 311 -4.99 13.34 -26.64
C HIS A 311 -3.68 12.68 -27.05
N ILE A 312 -2.75 12.50 -26.10
CA ILE A 312 -1.45 11.86 -26.33
C ILE A 312 -1.62 10.42 -26.85
N THR A 313 -2.58 9.69 -26.29
CA THR A 313 -2.91 8.32 -26.74
C THR A 313 -3.79 8.28 -27.99
N GLY A 314 -4.27 9.42 -28.49
CA GLY A 314 -5.14 9.49 -29.67
C GLY A 314 -6.50 8.79 -29.51
N ARG A 315 -6.95 8.57 -28.26
CA ARG A 315 -8.22 7.88 -27.97
C ARG A 315 -9.41 8.82 -28.11
N ALA A 316 -10.60 8.27 -28.39
CA ALA A 316 -11.83 9.05 -28.45
C ALA A 316 -12.22 9.60 -27.05
N PRO A 317 -12.94 10.74 -26.96
CA PRO A 317 -13.46 11.24 -25.69
C PRO A 317 -14.30 10.20 -24.93
N GLY A 318 -14.16 10.14 -23.61
CA GLY A 318 -14.84 9.17 -22.76
C GLY A 318 -14.22 7.76 -22.73
N SER A 319 -13.22 7.49 -23.57
CA SER A 319 -12.57 6.17 -23.65
C SER A 319 -11.95 5.75 -22.31
N ARG A 320 -12.08 4.46 -21.99
CA ARG A 320 -11.45 3.84 -20.81
C ARG A 320 -9.92 4.03 -20.85
N PRO A 321 -9.28 4.56 -19.80
CA PRO A 321 -7.82 4.68 -19.73
C PRO A 321 -7.14 3.31 -19.78
N TYR A 322 -5.92 3.27 -20.31
CA TYR A 322 -5.04 2.13 -20.08
C TYR A 322 -4.57 2.13 -18.64
N THR A 323 -4.49 0.97 -18.00
CA THR A 323 -4.01 0.84 -16.61
C THR A 323 -3.07 -0.34 -16.50
N LEU A 324 -2.57 -0.63 -15.29
CA LEU A 324 -1.73 -1.81 -15.06
C LEU A 324 -2.42 -3.11 -15.52
N LEU A 325 -3.76 -3.18 -15.43
CA LEU A 325 -4.51 -4.36 -15.85
C LEU A 325 -4.36 -4.66 -17.35
N ASP A 326 -4.06 -3.66 -18.16
CA ASP A 326 -3.82 -3.83 -19.61
C ASP A 326 -2.41 -4.32 -19.94
N PHE A 327 -1.48 -4.28 -18.98
CA PHE A 327 -0.14 -4.86 -19.14
C PHE A 327 -0.16 -6.37 -18.86
N PHE A 328 -1.19 -6.88 -18.18
CA PHE A 328 -1.32 -8.31 -17.92
C PHE A 328 -1.74 -9.07 -19.19
N PRO A 329 -1.25 -10.30 -19.37
CA PRO A 329 -1.81 -11.21 -20.38
C PRO A 329 -3.29 -11.49 -20.11
N ASP A 330 -4.07 -11.76 -21.16
CA ASP A 330 -5.52 -12.02 -21.08
C ASP A 330 -5.92 -13.09 -20.04
N ASP A 331 -5.04 -14.08 -19.78
CA ASP A 331 -5.34 -15.21 -18.90
C ASP A 331 -4.93 -15.03 -17.43
N TYR A 332 -4.59 -13.81 -17.00
CA TYR A 332 -4.15 -13.50 -15.64
C TYR A 332 -5.18 -13.85 -14.54
N LEU A 333 -4.69 -13.96 -13.29
CA LEU A 333 -5.50 -14.12 -12.10
C LEU A 333 -5.51 -12.81 -11.29
N MET A 334 -6.69 -12.40 -10.83
CA MET A 334 -6.84 -11.32 -9.86
C MET A 334 -7.14 -11.89 -8.48
N ILE A 335 -6.44 -11.42 -7.46
CA ILE A 335 -6.76 -11.68 -6.07
C ILE A 335 -7.05 -10.35 -5.40
N ILE A 336 -8.19 -10.23 -4.74
CA ILE A 336 -8.58 -9.02 -4.02
C ILE A 336 -8.57 -9.35 -2.54
N ASP A 337 -7.51 -8.91 -1.86
CA ASP A 337 -7.39 -9.09 -0.42
C ASP A 337 -8.31 -8.12 0.30
N GLU A 338 -8.88 -8.60 1.40
CA GLU A 338 -9.86 -7.90 2.24
C GLU A 338 -10.95 -7.22 1.39
N SER A 339 -11.54 -8.04 0.50
CA SER A 339 -12.42 -7.61 -0.59
C SER A 339 -13.56 -6.69 -0.17
N HIS A 340 -14.12 -6.92 1.01
CA HIS A 340 -15.20 -6.14 1.60
C HIS A 340 -14.84 -4.64 1.81
N VAL A 341 -13.55 -4.28 1.88
CA VAL A 341 -13.06 -2.89 1.87
C VAL A 341 -12.52 -2.50 0.50
N THR A 342 -11.73 -3.38 -0.12
CA THR A 342 -11.05 -3.09 -1.40
C THR A 342 -12.04 -2.84 -2.53
N ILE A 343 -13.14 -3.59 -2.63
CA ILE A 343 -14.17 -3.41 -3.68
C ILE A 343 -14.88 -2.05 -3.56
N PRO A 344 -15.41 -1.65 -2.37
CA PRO A 344 -15.94 -0.30 -2.20
C PRO A 344 -14.93 0.81 -2.52
N GLN A 345 -13.66 0.63 -2.15
CA GLN A 345 -12.61 1.61 -2.45
C GLN A 345 -12.40 1.76 -3.97
N ILE A 346 -12.22 0.66 -4.69
CA ILE A 346 -12.12 0.64 -6.17
C ILE A 346 -13.29 1.40 -6.79
N ARG A 347 -14.52 1.14 -6.33
CA ARG A 347 -15.75 1.81 -6.81
C ARG A 347 -15.74 3.31 -6.53
N GLY A 348 -15.22 3.74 -5.38
CA GLY A 348 -15.21 5.13 -4.95
C GLY A 348 -14.21 6.03 -5.70
N MET A 349 -13.12 5.46 -6.24
CA MET A 349 -12.03 6.25 -6.85
C MET A 349 -12.50 7.15 -8.00
N TYR A 350 -13.35 6.62 -8.89
CA TYR A 350 -13.87 7.39 -10.04
C TYR A 350 -14.76 8.57 -9.62
N GLY A 351 -15.66 8.35 -8.65
CA GLY A 351 -16.57 9.39 -8.17
C GLY A 351 -15.81 10.57 -7.53
N GLY A 352 -14.79 10.27 -6.72
CA GLY A 352 -13.93 11.27 -6.11
C GLY A 352 -13.12 12.08 -7.12
N ASP A 353 -12.48 11.40 -8.09
CA ASP A 353 -11.71 12.09 -9.15
C ASP A 353 -12.60 12.98 -10.01
N ARG A 354 -13.77 12.48 -10.42
CA ARG A 354 -14.72 13.22 -11.26
C ARG A 354 -15.20 14.50 -10.58
N SER A 355 -15.63 14.41 -9.32
CA SER A 355 -16.13 15.57 -8.56
C SER A 355 -15.07 16.65 -8.40
N ARG A 356 -13.82 16.27 -8.13
CA ARG A 356 -12.70 17.22 -8.02
C ARG A 356 -12.44 17.95 -9.35
N LYS A 357 -12.41 17.22 -10.47
CA LYS A 357 -12.12 17.79 -11.79
C LYS A 357 -13.26 18.63 -12.35
N GLU A 358 -14.49 18.38 -11.92
CA GLU A 358 -15.65 19.14 -12.36
C GLU A 358 -15.49 20.63 -12.08
N ASN A 359 -15.00 21.00 -10.89
CA ASN A 359 -14.69 22.39 -10.58
C ASN A 359 -13.53 22.92 -11.43
N LEU A 360 -12.46 22.16 -11.62
CA LEU A 360 -11.33 22.61 -12.45
C LEU A 360 -11.76 22.91 -13.89
N VAL A 361 -12.61 22.06 -14.48
CA VAL A 361 -13.10 22.26 -15.84
C VAL A 361 -14.11 23.40 -15.90
N ASN A 362 -15.10 23.43 -14.98
CA ASN A 362 -16.16 24.44 -14.99
C ASN A 362 -15.65 25.87 -14.80
N TYR A 363 -14.52 26.03 -14.09
CA TYR A 363 -13.86 27.31 -13.84
C TYR A 363 -12.61 27.52 -14.70
N GLY A 364 -12.44 26.79 -15.82
CA GLY A 364 -11.41 27.09 -16.83
C GLY A 364 -9.97 26.85 -16.39
N PHE A 365 -9.71 25.99 -15.39
CA PHE A 365 -8.36 25.56 -15.02
C PHE A 365 -7.84 24.41 -15.88
N ARG A 366 -8.72 23.54 -16.39
CA ARG A 366 -8.39 22.39 -17.24
C ARG A 366 -9.42 22.20 -18.36
N LEU A 367 -8.99 21.62 -19.48
CA LEU A 367 -9.86 21.27 -20.60
C LEU A 367 -10.80 20.10 -20.23
N PRO A 368 -11.94 19.93 -20.93
CA PRO A 368 -12.83 18.79 -20.74
C PRO A 368 -12.13 17.43 -20.90
N SER A 369 -11.11 17.33 -21.76
CA SER A 369 -10.24 16.14 -21.89
C SER A 369 -9.61 15.67 -20.58
N ALA A 370 -9.41 16.54 -19.59
CA ALA A 370 -8.86 16.16 -18.29
C ALA A 370 -9.75 15.14 -17.55
N PHE A 371 -11.04 15.10 -17.86
CA PHE A 371 -11.95 14.06 -17.34
C PHE A 371 -11.59 12.64 -17.81
N ASP A 372 -10.91 12.51 -18.95
CA ASP A 372 -10.50 11.22 -19.50
C ASP A 372 -9.20 10.70 -18.84
N ASN A 373 -8.48 11.54 -18.11
CA ASN A 373 -7.35 11.17 -17.25
C ASN A 373 -7.80 10.62 -15.88
N ARG A 374 -8.64 9.61 -15.87
CA ARG A 374 -9.35 9.15 -14.66
C ARG A 374 -8.90 7.75 -14.25
N PRO A 375 -9.22 7.29 -13.03
CA PRO A 375 -9.24 5.85 -12.77
C PRO A 375 -10.39 5.16 -13.55
N LEU A 376 -10.33 3.84 -13.63
CA LEU A 376 -11.43 3.03 -14.12
C LEU A 376 -12.69 3.29 -13.30
N ASN A 377 -13.84 3.36 -13.97
CA ASN A 377 -15.11 3.18 -13.26
C ASN A 377 -15.32 1.68 -12.95
N PHE A 378 -16.22 1.39 -12.02
CA PHE A 378 -16.40 0.01 -11.54
C PHE A 378 -16.84 -0.96 -12.65
N LEU A 379 -17.67 -0.52 -13.60
CA LEU A 379 -18.13 -1.35 -14.72
C LEU A 379 -16.99 -1.66 -15.70
N GLU A 380 -16.08 -0.72 -15.93
CA GLU A 380 -14.86 -0.96 -16.70
C GLU A 380 -13.93 -1.94 -16.00
N PHE A 381 -13.74 -1.78 -14.69
CA PHE A 381 -12.97 -2.72 -13.87
C PHE A 381 -13.54 -4.14 -13.96
N GLU A 382 -14.87 -4.32 -13.79
CA GLU A 382 -15.52 -5.62 -13.90
C GLU A 382 -15.33 -6.30 -15.27
N LYS A 383 -15.28 -5.51 -16.35
CA LYS A 383 -15.05 -6.04 -17.71
C LYS A 383 -13.62 -6.56 -17.90
N LEU A 384 -12.65 -5.98 -17.21
CA LEU A 384 -11.24 -6.39 -17.29
C LEU A 384 -10.92 -7.60 -16.42
N ILE A 385 -11.81 -7.96 -15.49
CA ILE A 385 -11.63 -9.19 -14.70
C ILE A 385 -11.68 -10.39 -15.64
N ASN A 386 -10.57 -11.13 -15.72
CA ASN A 386 -10.53 -12.47 -16.32
C ASN A 386 -11.08 -13.51 -15.34
N GLN A 387 -10.33 -13.77 -14.25
CA GLN A 387 -10.77 -14.59 -13.11
C GLN A 387 -10.35 -13.91 -11.81
N VAL A 388 -11.21 -13.93 -10.80
CA VAL A 388 -10.97 -13.25 -9.53
C VAL A 388 -11.24 -14.15 -8.32
N LEU A 389 -10.31 -14.10 -7.38
CA LEU A 389 -10.44 -14.65 -6.03
C LEU A 389 -10.60 -13.51 -5.02
N TYR A 390 -11.79 -13.39 -4.42
CA TYR A 390 -12.03 -12.51 -3.29
C TYR A 390 -11.54 -13.19 -2.00
N VAL A 391 -10.80 -12.47 -1.18
CA VAL A 391 -10.30 -12.99 0.09
C VAL A 391 -10.82 -12.11 1.21
N SER A 392 -11.62 -12.67 2.11
CA SER A 392 -12.14 -11.92 3.26
C SER A 392 -12.68 -12.85 4.35
N ALA A 393 -12.61 -12.42 5.60
CA ALA A 393 -13.32 -13.08 6.71
C ALA A 393 -14.82 -12.75 6.73
N THR A 394 -15.20 -11.68 6.04
CA THR A 394 -16.53 -11.06 6.02
C THR A 394 -16.85 -10.52 4.62
N PRO A 395 -17.00 -11.39 3.60
CA PRO A 395 -17.23 -10.97 2.23
C PRO A 395 -18.43 -10.01 2.12
N GLY A 396 -18.30 -8.97 1.31
CA GLY A 396 -19.36 -8.01 1.07
C GLY A 396 -20.48 -8.55 0.17
N PRO A 397 -21.56 -7.76 -0.03
CA PRO A 397 -22.70 -8.18 -0.85
C PRO A 397 -22.31 -8.51 -2.30
N TYR A 398 -21.37 -7.76 -2.87
CA TYR A 398 -20.94 -7.95 -4.26
C TYR A 398 -20.26 -9.31 -4.45
N GLU A 399 -19.38 -9.68 -3.52
CA GLU A 399 -18.66 -10.95 -3.56
C GLU A 399 -19.61 -12.13 -3.36
N LEU A 400 -20.54 -12.01 -2.43
CA LEU A 400 -21.55 -13.05 -2.16
C LEU A 400 -22.51 -13.24 -3.34
N GLU A 401 -22.90 -12.17 -4.03
CA GLU A 401 -23.77 -12.23 -5.20
C GLU A 401 -23.07 -12.84 -6.42
N LYS A 402 -21.80 -12.48 -6.65
CA LYS A 402 -21.05 -12.89 -7.84
C LYS A 402 -20.39 -14.25 -7.73
N SER A 403 -20.02 -14.69 -6.53
CA SER A 403 -19.20 -15.89 -6.36
C SER A 403 -19.93 -17.17 -6.76
N GLU A 404 -19.36 -17.88 -7.71
CA GLU A 404 -19.82 -19.20 -8.15
C GLU A 404 -19.42 -20.29 -7.15
N LYS A 405 -18.31 -20.06 -6.44
CA LYS A 405 -17.78 -20.96 -5.42
C LYS A 405 -17.25 -20.16 -4.23
N ILE A 406 -17.71 -20.53 -3.04
CA ILE A 406 -17.18 -20.04 -1.76
C ILE A 406 -16.51 -21.23 -1.07
N SER A 407 -15.24 -21.06 -0.69
CA SER A 407 -14.50 -22.02 0.13
C SER A 407 -14.22 -21.42 1.49
N GLU A 408 -14.61 -22.12 2.56
CA GLU A 408 -14.33 -21.70 3.93
C GLU A 408 -12.92 -22.13 4.37
N GLN A 409 -12.24 -21.24 5.09
CA GLN A 409 -10.96 -21.50 5.76
C GLN A 409 -10.99 -20.91 7.19
N ILE A 410 -11.53 -21.71 8.11
CA ILE A 410 -11.84 -21.41 9.51
C ILE A 410 -10.81 -22.03 10.47
N ILE A 411 -10.15 -23.13 10.09
CA ILE A 411 -9.19 -23.83 10.95
C ILE A 411 -7.83 -23.11 10.94
N ARG A 412 -7.35 -22.72 12.12
CA ARG A 412 -6.00 -22.14 12.27
C ARG A 412 -4.95 -23.23 12.39
N PRO A 413 -3.77 -23.08 11.75
CA PRO A 413 -2.68 -24.07 11.86
C PRO A 413 -2.27 -24.40 13.30
N THR A 414 -2.33 -23.42 14.21
CA THR A 414 -1.99 -23.57 15.63
C THR A 414 -3.12 -24.12 16.50
N GLY A 415 -4.28 -24.42 15.92
CA GLY A 415 -5.48 -24.86 16.65
C GLY A 415 -6.15 -23.76 17.46
N LEU A 416 -5.76 -22.48 17.31
CA LEU A 416 -6.42 -21.37 18.01
C LEU A 416 -7.91 -21.26 17.65
N LEU A 417 -8.71 -20.99 18.66
CA LEU A 417 -10.17 -20.93 18.56
C LEU A 417 -10.63 -19.47 18.43
N ASP A 418 -11.76 -19.28 17.76
CA ASP A 418 -12.51 -18.02 17.83
C ASP A 418 -12.92 -17.76 19.30
N PRO A 419 -12.86 -16.50 19.78
CA PRO A 419 -12.96 -16.19 21.20
C PRO A 419 -14.36 -16.45 21.77
N ILE A 420 -14.45 -16.54 23.10
CA ILE A 420 -15.74 -16.60 23.80
C ILE A 420 -16.33 -15.18 23.84
N ILE A 421 -17.62 -15.03 23.51
CA ILE A 421 -18.33 -13.74 23.58
C ILE A 421 -19.26 -13.74 24.79
N GLU A 422 -19.21 -12.67 25.58
CA GLU A 422 -20.12 -12.39 26.68
C GLU A 422 -20.84 -11.07 26.44
N VAL A 423 -22.17 -11.03 26.60
CA VAL A 423 -22.95 -9.79 26.54
C VAL A 423 -23.28 -9.34 27.96
N ARG A 424 -22.90 -8.12 28.32
CA ARG A 424 -23.10 -7.54 29.66
C ARG A 424 -23.90 -6.22 29.56
N PRO A 425 -24.71 -5.85 30.58
CA PRO A 425 -25.48 -4.61 30.56
C PRO A 425 -24.59 -3.36 30.49
N ILE A 426 -25.12 -2.25 29.94
CA ILE A 426 -24.40 -0.96 29.89
C ILE A 426 -24.25 -0.36 31.30
N LYS A 427 -25.21 -0.63 32.18
CA LYS A 427 -25.19 -0.14 33.56
C LYS A 427 -23.99 -0.74 34.32
N GLY A 428 -23.08 0.11 34.78
CA GLY A 428 -21.86 -0.31 35.49
C GLY A 428 -20.74 -0.81 34.58
N GLN A 429 -20.84 -0.59 33.26
CA GLN A 429 -19.88 -1.12 32.29
C GLN A 429 -18.42 -0.72 32.56
N ILE A 430 -18.18 0.50 33.05
CA ILE A 430 -16.81 1.00 33.29
C ILE A 430 -16.19 0.27 34.48
N ASP A 431 -16.92 0.11 35.58
CA ASP A 431 -16.43 -0.62 36.77
C ASP A 431 -16.17 -2.10 36.46
N ASP A 432 -17.05 -2.72 35.67
CA ASP A 432 -16.88 -4.09 35.19
C ASP A 432 -15.64 -4.23 34.28
N LEU A 433 -15.48 -3.31 33.33
CA LEU A 433 -14.34 -3.27 32.43
C LEU A 433 -13.03 -3.06 33.19
N MET A 434 -13.02 -2.18 34.18
CA MET A 434 -11.87 -1.98 35.08
C MET A 434 -11.46 -3.28 35.76
N GLY A 435 -12.42 -4.02 36.33
CA GLY A 435 -12.15 -5.32 36.95
C GLY A 435 -11.58 -6.34 35.96
N GLU A 436 -12.07 -6.36 34.72
CA GLU A 436 -11.54 -7.24 33.67
C GLU A 436 -10.14 -6.84 33.20
N ILE A 437 -9.85 -5.53 33.07
CA ILE A 437 -8.51 -5.02 32.74
C ILE A 437 -7.50 -5.45 33.80
N HIS A 438 -7.78 -5.26 35.08
CA HIS A 438 -6.86 -5.65 36.16
C HIS A 438 -6.50 -7.13 36.10
N LYS A 439 -7.49 -8.01 35.87
CA LYS A 439 -7.25 -9.46 35.68
C LYS A 439 -6.31 -9.76 34.50
N ARG A 440 -6.32 -8.96 33.43
CA ARG A 440 -5.43 -9.12 32.27
C ARG A 440 -4.03 -8.60 32.54
N VAL A 441 -3.93 -7.45 33.19
CA VAL A 441 -2.65 -6.85 33.61
C VAL A 441 -1.88 -7.81 34.53
N GLU A 442 -2.56 -8.44 35.50
CA GLU A 442 -1.95 -9.46 36.39
C GLU A 442 -1.35 -10.65 35.62
N LYS A 443 -1.96 -11.01 34.49
CA LYS A 443 -1.50 -12.08 33.59
C LYS A 443 -0.50 -11.60 32.53
N LYS A 444 -0.13 -10.32 32.53
CA LYS A 444 0.67 -9.67 31.49
C LYS A 444 0.05 -9.76 30.09
N GLU A 445 -1.27 -9.82 30.01
CA GLU A 445 -2.04 -9.80 28.76
C GLU A 445 -2.48 -8.36 28.42
N ARG A 446 -2.90 -8.13 27.18
CA ARG A 446 -3.33 -6.81 26.68
C ARG A 446 -4.83 -6.74 26.42
N VAL A 447 -5.37 -5.52 26.49
CA VAL A 447 -6.80 -5.25 26.28
C VAL A 447 -7.01 -4.23 25.15
N LEU A 448 -7.94 -4.54 24.25
CA LEU A 448 -8.44 -3.59 23.25
C LEU A 448 -9.85 -3.14 23.61
N ILE A 449 -10.12 -1.84 23.55
CA ILE A 449 -11.45 -1.28 23.81
C ILE A 449 -11.91 -0.49 22.61
N THR A 450 -13.10 -0.78 22.08
CA THR A 450 -13.71 0.00 21.00
C THR A 450 -14.84 0.90 21.50
N THR A 451 -14.73 2.21 21.28
CA THR A 451 -15.77 3.22 21.54
C THR A 451 -16.49 3.62 20.24
N LEU A 452 -17.42 4.58 20.31
CA LEU A 452 -18.12 5.12 19.13
C LEU A 452 -17.59 6.46 18.64
N THR A 453 -16.97 7.26 19.52
CA THR A 453 -16.54 8.62 19.19
C THR A 453 -15.13 8.91 19.71
N LYS A 454 -14.45 9.85 19.06
CA LYS A 454 -13.11 10.32 19.46
C LYS A 454 -13.12 10.83 20.89
N LYS A 455 -14.11 11.67 21.22
CA LYS A 455 -14.30 12.20 22.57
C LYS A 455 -14.44 11.10 23.62
N MET A 456 -15.25 10.06 23.36
CA MET A 456 -15.37 8.94 24.30
C MET A 456 -14.06 8.15 24.46
N ALA A 457 -13.28 8.01 23.38
CA ALA A 457 -11.98 7.33 23.47
C ALA A 457 -11.00 8.15 24.34
N GLU A 458 -10.96 9.47 24.16
CA GLU A 458 -10.15 10.39 24.95
C GLU A 458 -10.61 10.42 26.42
N ASP A 459 -11.90 10.65 26.67
CA ASP A 459 -12.48 10.69 28.02
C ASP A 459 -12.23 9.38 28.80
N LEU A 460 -12.42 8.22 28.14
CA LEU A 460 -12.16 6.92 28.76
C LEU A 460 -10.67 6.72 29.03
N THR A 461 -9.80 7.17 28.13
CA THR A 461 -8.35 7.05 28.32
C THR A 461 -7.90 7.86 29.51
N SER A 462 -8.30 9.13 29.62
CA SER A 462 -8.00 9.98 30.76
C SER A 462 -8.48 9.36 32.07
N PHE A 463 -9.71 8.83 32.09
CA PHE A 463 -10.24 8.14 33.26
C PHE A 463 -9.41 6.91 33.67
N LEU A 464 -9.01 6.08 32.70
CA LEU A 464 -8.18 4.90 32.97
C LEU A 464 -6.77 5.28 33.46
N GLU A 465 -6.18 6.36 32.93
CA GLU A 465 -4.89 6.91 33.40
C GLU A 465 -4.99 7.42 34.84
N GLU A 466 -6.05 8.15 35.19
CA GLU A 466 -6.31 8.62 36.57
C GLU A 466 -6.45 7.46 37.57
N MET A 467 -6.97 6.33 37.11
CA MET A 467 -7.08 5.10 37.91
C MET A 467 -5.80 4.25 37.91
N GLY A 468 -4.70 4.75 37.33
CA GLY A 468 -3.38 4.12 37.36
C GLY A 468 -3.17 3.02 36.32
N ILE A 469 -4.05 2.89 35.33
CA ILE A 469 -3.88 1.95 34.22
C ILE A 469 -2.99 2.58 33.15
N LYS A 470 -2.00 1.82 32.66
CA LYS A 470 -1.20 2.23 31.52
C LYS A 470 -2.02 2.06 30.24
N VAL A 471 -2.46 3.17 29.66
CA VAL A 471 -3.35 3.18 28.50
C VAL A 471 -2.90 4.20 27.46
N ARG A 472 -3.24 3.92 26.20
CA ARG A 472 -3.17 4.90 25.10
C ARG A 472 -4.46 4.84 24.28
N TYR A 473 -4.75 5.93 23.57
CA TYR A 473 -5.84 5.96 22.60
C TYR A 473 -5.34 5.94 21.15
N LEU A 474 -6.21 5.50 20.23
CA LEU A 474 -5.95 5.49 18.80
C LEU A 474 -7.17 6.03 18.02
N HIS A 475 -7.00 7.16 17.32
CA HIS A 475 -8.01 7.72 16.41
C HIS A 475 -7.45 8.01 15.00
N SER A 476 -8.25 8.68 14.17
CA SER A 476 -7.99 8.92 12.74
C SER A 476 -6.84 9.86 12.43
N ASP A 477 -6.48 10.76 13.36
CA ASP A 477 -5.57 11.88 13.07
C ASP A 477 -4.13 11.55 13.49
N ILE A 478 -3.93 10.40 14.14
CA ILE A 478 -2.60 9.86 14.43
C ILE A 478 -1.98 9.38 13.13
N THR A 479 -0.76 9.81 12.88
CA THR A 479 -0.01 9.46 11.67
C THR A 479 0.27 7.96 11.61
N THR A 480 0.58 7.44 10.41
CA THR A 480 0.86 6.01 10.23
C THR A 480 2.08 5.56 11.04
N ILE A 481 3.09 6.43 11.18
CA ILE A 481 4.33 6.15 11.92
C ILE A 481 4.03 6.06 13.43
N GLU A 482 3.42 7.10 14.00
CA GLU A 482 3.02 7.11 15.42
C GLU A 482 2.10 5.93 15.75
N ARG A 483 1.19 5.58 14.83
CA ARG A 483 0.34 4.40 14.99
C ARG A 483 1.18 3.13 15.13
N MET A 484 2.19 2.93 14.29
CA MET A 484 3.08 1.76 14.37
C MET A 484 3.84 1.72 15.71
N GLU A 485 4.31 2.87 16.19
CA GLU A 485 4.96 2.98 17.51
C GLU A 485 4.00 2.60 18.65
N ILE A 486 2.79 3.15 18.67
CA ILE A 486 1.76 2.81 19.69
C ILE A 486 1.48 1.30 19.70
N ILE A 487 1.39 0.67 18.52
CA ILE A 487 1.14 -0.78 18.43
C ILE A 487 2.34 -1.58 18.97
N ARG A 488 3.58 -1.18 18.63
CA ARG A 488 4.80 -1.80 19.15
C ARG A 488 4.85 -1.69 20.67
N ASP A 489 4.59 -0.49 21.21
CA ASP A 489 4.60 -0.20 22.64
C ASP A 489 3.56 -1.02 23.41
N LEU A 490 2.38 -1.25 22.82
CA LEU A 490 1.39 -2.19 23.37
C LEU A 490 1.96 -3.60 23.47
N ARG A 491 2.63 -4.09 22.41
CA ARG A 491 3.23 -5.44 22.41
C ARG A 491 4.35 -5.56 23.45
N LEU A 492 5.23 -4.57 23.51
CA LEU A 492 6.32 -4.49 24.49
C LEU A 492 5.82 -4.37 25.94
N GLY A 493 4.55 -3.97 26.15
CA GLY A 493 4.01 -3.76 27.49
C GLY A 493 4.42 -2.44 28.11
N VAL A 494 4.78 -1.45 27.29
CA VAL A 494 4.89 -0.05 27.72
C VAL A 494 3.56 0.41 28.30
N PHE A 495 2.45 -0.04 27.69
CA PHE A 495 1.10 0.09 28.22
C PHE A 495 0.28 -1.19 27.98
N ASP A 496 -0.80 -1.34 28.72
CA ASP A 496 -1.58 -2.59 28.78
C ASP A 496 -2.91 -2.52 28.00
N VAL A 497 -3.44 -1.30 27.81
CA VAL A 497 -4.76 -1.06 27.24
C VAL A 497 -4.68 -0.10 26.06
N LEU A 498 -5.34 -0.44 24.95
CA LEU A 498 -5.52 0.45 23.81
C LEU A 498 -7.01 0.74 23.58
N VAL A 499 -7.38 2.02 23.68
CA VAL A 499 -8.74 2.50 23.40
C VAL A 499 -8.79 3.06 21.98
N GLY A 500 -9.77 2.66 21.17
CA GLY A 500 -9.94 3.28 19.85
C GLY A 500 -11.38 3.27 19.37
N ILE A 501 -11.65 3.98 18.28
CA ILE A 501 -12.97 4.01 17.66
C ILE A 501 -13.08 2.86 16.66
N ASN A 502 -12.13 2.87 15.74
CA ASN A 502 -12.03 1.92 14.65
C ASN A 502 -10.67 1.21 14.73
N LEU A 503 -10.57 0.25 15.65
CA LEU A 503 -9.43 -0.66 15.76
C LEU A 503 -9.44 -1.73 14.62
N LEU A 504 -10.35 -1.60 13.64
CA LEU A 504 -10.52 -2.53 12.53
C LEU A 504 -9.46 -2.40 11.45
N ARG A 505 -8.51 -1.45 11.53
CA ARG A 505 -7.49 -1.37 10.48
C ARG A 505 -6.65 -2.64 10.46
N GLU A 506 -6.67 -3.30 9.30
CA GLU A 506 -6.05 -4.59 9.01
C GLU A 506 -4.52 -4.52 9.25
N GLY A 507 -3.91 -5.67 9.55
CA GLY A 507 -2.47 -5.76 9.87
C GLY A 507 -2.10 -5.70 11.36
N LEU A 508 -3.05 -5.45 12.27
CA LEU A 508 -2.84 -5.60 13.72
C LEU A 508 -2.84 -7.08 14.12
N ASP A 509 -1.67 -7.70 14.12
CA ASP A 509 -1.44 -9.05 14.62
C ASP A 509 -0.88 -8.96 16.05
N LEU A 510 -1.76 -9.13 17.04
CA LEU A 510 -1.44 -8.91 18.46
C LEU A 510 -1.74 -10.20 19.27
N PRO A 511 -0.82 -11.18 19.32
CA PRO A 511 -1.00 -12.40 20.12
C PRO A 511 -1.15 -12.12 21.63
N GLU A 512 -0.64 -10.99 22.10
CA GLU A 512 -0.65 -10.57 23.50
C GLU A 512 -2.05 -10.11 23.97
N VAL A 513 -2.97 -9.82 23.03
CA VAL A 513 -4.33 -9.39 23.34
C VAL A 513 -5.21 -10.60 23.67
N SER A 514 -5.70 -10.68 24.91
CA SER A 514 -6.62 -11.74 25.37
C SER A 514 -8.05 -11.23 25.61
N LEU A 515 -8.26 -9.91 25.62
CA LEU A 515 -9.59 -9.31 25.83
C LEU A 515 -9.86 -8.19 24.82
N VAL A 516 -11.04 -8.26 24.20
CA VAL A 516 -11.60 -7.16 23.40
C VAL A 516 -12.93 -6.73 24.02
N ALA A 517 -13.04 -5.47 24.40
CA ALA A 517 -14.26 -4.88 24.94
C ALA A 517 -14.92 -3.96 23.90
N ILE A 518 -16.19 -4.22 23.59
CA ILE A 518 -16.99 -3.43 22.66
C ILE A 518 -18.02 -2.65 23.47
N LEU A 519 -17.76 -1.35 23.69
CA LEU A 519 -18.70 -0.46 24.35
C LEU A 519 -19.82 -0.07 23.39
N ASP A 520 -21.03 0.14 23.94
CA ASP A 520 -22.22 0.52 23.17
C ASP A 520 -22.46 -0.42 21.97
N ALA A 521 -22.38 -1.73 22.20
CA ALA A 521 -22.47 -2.73 21.13
C ALA A 521 -23.86 -2.75 20.45
N ASP A 522 -24.89 -2.23 21.11
CA ASP A 522 -26.26 -2.18 20.60
C ASP A 522 -26.62 -0.92 19.78
N LYS A 523 -25.65 -0.01 19.60
CA LYS A 523 -25.80 1.18 18.77
C LYS A 523 -25.46 0.85 17.32
N GLU A 524 -26.47 0.47 16.56
CA GLU A 524 -26.29 0.15 15.14
C GLU A 524 -25.71 1.33 14.34
N GLY A 525 -24.90 0.99 13.34
CA GLY A 525 -24.16 1.93 12.51
C GLY A 525 -22.94 1.23 11.91
N PHE A 526 -22.12 1.98 11.18
CA PHE A 526 -20.93 1.44 10.50
C PHE A 526 -20.01 0.65 11.46
N LEU A 527 -19.71 1.21 12.63
CA LEU A 527 -18.81 0.64 13.65
C LEU A 527 -19.40 -0.58 14.40
N ARG A 528 -20.69 -0.84 14.25
CA ARG A 528 -21.45 -1.92 14.91
C ARG A 528 -22.28 -2.70 13.90
N SER A 529 -21.80 -2.76 12.66
CA SER A 529 -22.31 -3.67 11.64
C SER A 529 -21.83 -5.09 11.92
N GLU A 530 -22.52 -6.08 11.36
CA GLU A 530 -22.12 -7.51 11.40
C GLU A 530 -20.63 -7.68 11.04
N THR A 531 -20.21 -7.08 9.92
CA THR A 531 -18.83 -7.09 9.43
C THR A 531 -17.85 -6.49 10.44
N ALA A 532 -18.13 -5.28 10.93
CA ALA A 532 -17.28 -4.59 11.90
C ALA A 532 -17.14 -5.39 13.21
N MET A 533 -18.23 -5.98 13.69
CA MET A 533 -18.18 -6.80 14.91
C MET A 533 -17.34 -8.05 14.73
N VAL A 534 -17.55 -8.83 13.65
CA VAL A 534 -16.77 -10.05 13.38
C VAL A 534 -15.27 -9.76 13.27
N GLN A 535 -14.90 -8.64 12.64
CA GLN A 535 -13.51 -8.21 12.57
C GLN A 535 -12.94 -7.79 13.94
N THR A 536 -13.73 -7.08 14.75
CA THR A 536 -13.33 -6.67 16.11
C THR A 536 -13.13 -7.90 16.99
N ILE A 537 -14.06 -8.87 16.95
CA ILE A 537 -13.97 -10.17 17.62
C ILE A 537 -12.70 -10.91 17.20
N GLY A 538 -12.36 -10.90 15.92
CA GLY A 538 -11.17 -11.54 15.36
C GLY A 538 -9.85 -11.09 15.99
N ARG A 539 -9.79 -9.91 16.63
CA ARG A 539 -8.58 -9.42 17.32
C ARG A 539 -8.24 -10.24 18.57
N ALA A 540 -9.22 -10.85 19.24
CA ALA A 540 -8.99 -11.75 20.36
C ALA A 540 -8.68 -13.20 19.94
N ALA A 541 -8.76 -13.52 18.65
CA ALA A 541 -8.60 -14.90 18.17
C ALA A 541 -7.14 -15.37 18.00
N ARG A 542 -6.17 -14.53 18.36
CA ARG A 542 -4.72 -14.83 18.32
C ARG A 542 -4.17 -15.36 19.65
N ASN A 543 -5.00 -15.33 20.69
CA ASN A 543 -4.62 -15.74 22.04
C ASN A 543 -5.48 -16.93 22.49
N VAL A 544 -4.86 -17.90 23.18
CA VAL A 544 -5.56 -19.09 23.70
C VAL A 544 -6.69 -18.75 24.68
N ASP A 545 -6.51 -17.67 25.45
CA ASP A 545 -7.47 -17.16 26.43
C ASP A 545 -8.32 -16.00 25.88
N GLY A 546 -8.39 -15.87 24.55
CA GLY A 546 -9.15 -14.85 23.84
C GLY A 546 -10.62 -14.78 24.24
N ARG A 547 -11.06 -13.60 24.68
CA ARG A 547 -12.44 -13.28 25.05
C ARG A 547 -12.90 -11.94 24.50
N VAL A 548 -14.21 -11.81 24.30
CA VAL A 548 -14.87 -10.58 23.89
C VAL A 548 -16.00 -10.27 24.85
N ILE A 549 -16.07 -9.01 25.31
CA ILE A 549 -17.19 -8.50 26.09
C ILE A 549 -17.91 -7.45 25.25
N MET A 550 -19.21 -7.65 25.03
CA MET A 550 -20.08 -6.67 24.38
C MET A 550 -20.97 -6.02 25.43
N TYR A 551 -20.79 -4.72 25.67
CA TYR A 551 -21.66 -3.96 26.56
C TYR A 551 -22.87 -3.45 25.80
N ALA A 552 -24.06 -3.97 26.12
CA ALA A 552 -25.31 -3.71 25.42
C ALA A 552 -26.52 -4.02 26.31
N ASP A 553 -27.59 -3.24 26.17
CA ASP A 553 -28.86 -3.51 26.87
C ASP A 553 -29.81 -4.36 26.04
N LYS A 554 -29.60 -4.41 24.71
CA LYS A 554 -30.36 -5.26 23.77
C LYS A 554 -29.45 -5.96 22.78
N ILE A 555 -29.83 -7.16 22.34
CA ILE A 555 -29.13 -7.86 21.25
C ILE A 555 -29.71 -7.41 19.91
N THR A 556 -28.95 -6.64 19.13
CA THR A 556 -29.34 -6.21 17.78
C THR A 556 -29.21 -7.35 16.77
N GLN A 557 -29.72 -7.15 15.54
CA GLN A 557 -29.58 -8.16 14.49
C GLN A 557 -28.11 -8.37 14.09
N SER A 558 -27.34 -7.27 14.02
CA SER A 558 -25.90 -7.31 13.75
C SER A 558 -25.13 -8.08 14.82
N MET A 559 -25.44 -7.84 16.11
CA MET A 559 -24.85 -8.60 17.22
C MET A 559 -25.15 -10.08 17.12
N ARG A 560 -26.42 -10.43 16.89
CA ARG A 560 -26.86 -11.83 16.82
C ARG A 560 -26.10 -12.60 15.75
N ARG A 561 -26.03 -12.07 14.53
CA ARG A 561 -25.30 -12.72 13.43
C ARG A 561 -23.80 -12.87 13.72
N ALA A 562 -23.17 -11.85 14.29
CA ALA A 562 -21.76 -11.90 14.66
C ALA A 562 -21.49 -12.95 15.76
N ILE A 563 -22.36 -13.04 16.77
CA ILE A 563 -22.28 -14.04 17.84
C ILE A 563 -22.47 -15.45 17.27
N ASP A 564 -23.55 -15.67 16.52
CA ASP A 564 -23.90 -16.98 15.95
C ASP A 564 -22.77 -17.51 15.04
N GLU A 565 -22.20 -16.65 14.20
CA GLU A 565 -21.09 -17.02 13.31
C GLU A 565 -19.80 -17.34 14.09
N THR A 566 -19.49 -16.57 15.14
CA THR A 566 -18.33 -16.84 16.00
C THR A 566 -18.48 -18.16 16.75
N GLU A 567 -19.66 -18.44 17.30
CA GLU A 567 -19.95 -19.71 17.99
C GLU A 567 -19.89 -20.91 17.03
N ARG A 568 -20.43 -20.77 15.81
CA ARG A 568 -20.33 -21.79 14.75
C ARG A 568 -18.87 -22.11 14.44
N ARG A 569 -18.05 -21.09 14.19
CA ARG A 569 -16.61 -21.25 13.89
C ARG A 569 -15.87 -21.92 15.03
N ARG A 570 -16.07 -21.45 16.27
CA ARG A 570 -15.46 -22.01 17.48
C ARG A 570 -15.81 -23.49 17.65
N LYS A 571 -17.06 -23.88 17.39
CA LYS A 571 -17.50 -25.28 17.46
C LYS A 571 -16.74 -26.15 16.46
N ILE A 572 -16.69 -25.74 15.19
CA ILE A 572 -15.98 -26.47 14.13
C ILE A 572 -14.49 -26.64 14.47
N GLN A 573 -13.85 -25.56 14.93
CA GLN A 573 -12.44 -25.58 15.33
C GLN A 573 -12.19 -26.51 16.53
N SER A 574 -13.06 -26.48 17.53
CA SER A 574 -12.97 -27.35 18.72
C SER A 574 -13.13 -28.83 18.36
N GLU A 575 -14.09 -29.16 17.49
CA GLU A 575 -14.30 -30.53 17.00
C GLU A 575 -13.09 -31.03 16.19
N TYR A 576 -12.53 -30.18 15.33
CA TYR A 576 -11.32 -30.48 14.58
C TYR A 576 -10.13 -30.74 15.52
N ASN A 577 -9.89 -29.85 16.48
CA ASN A 577 -8.80 -30.02 17.46
C ASN A 577 -8.92 -31.31 18.25
N LYS A 578 -10.12 -31.66 18.71
CA LYS A 578 -10.39 -32.94 19.41
C LYS A 578 -10.11 -34.14 18.53
N LYS A 579 -10.55 -34.11 17.26
CA LYS A 579 -10.35 -35.21 16.31
C LYS A 579 -8.87 -35.40 15.95
N HIS A 580 -8.11 -34.32 15.89
CA HIS A 580 -6.71 -34.33 15.47
C HIS A 580 -5.70 -34.23 16.63
N ASN A 581 -6.17 -34.29 17.88
CA ASN A 581 -5.36 -34.15 19.10
C ASN A 581 -4.47 -32.89 19.12
N ILE A 582 -5.03 -31.76 18.67
CA ILE A 582 -4.32 -30.47 18.62
C ILE A 582 -4.62 -29.70 19.90
N ILE A 583 -3.56 -29.28 20.59
CA ILE A 583 -3.64 -28.37 21.73
C ILE A 583 -3.44 -26.95 21.19
N PRO A 584 -4.41 -26.02 21.38
CA PRO A 584 -4.27 -24.63 20.94
C PRO A 584 -3.03 -23.98 21.55
N LYS A 585 -2.25 -23.30 20.71
CA LYS A 585 -1.08 -22.52 21.16
C LYS A 585 -1.17 -21.11 20.59
N SER A 586 -0.94 -20.12 21.45
CA SER A 586 -0.73 -18.73 21.02
C SER A 586 0.49 -18.67 20.10
N ILE A 587 0.44 -17.78 19.11
CA ILE A 587 1.56 -17.59 18.19
C ILE A 587 2.57 -16.67 18.87
N GLU A 588 3.81 -17.11 19.02
CA GLU A 588 4.92 -16.21 19.33
C GLU A 588 5.41 -15.61 18.03
N LYS A 589 5.39 -14.27 17.94
CA LYS A 589 5.85 -13.51 16.79
C LYS A 589 6.87 -12.50 17.27
N ASP A 590 8.01 -12.43 16.61
CA ASP A 590 9.04 -11.46 16.98
C ASP A 590 8.46 -10.04 16.94
N ILE A 591 8.86 -9.24 17.93
CA ILE A 591 8.61 -7.81 17.93
C ILE A 591 9.79 -7.23 17.16
N HIS A 592 9.62 -7.05 15.85
CA HIS A 592 10.59 -6.29 15.09
C HIS A 592 10.48 -4.82 15.49
N ASP A 593 11.63 -4.19 15.66
CA ASP A 593 11.67 -2.74 15.83
C ASP A 593 11.10 -2.08 14.59
N VAL A 594 10.26 -1.06 14.81
CA VAL A 594 9.86 -0.19 13.71
C VAL A 594 11.17 0.25 13.07
N ILE A 595 11.32 0.09 11.76
CA ILE A 595 12.51 0.53 11.02
C ILE A 595 12.65 2.05 11.23
N LYS A 596 13.23 2.43 12.36
CA LYS A 596 14.09 3.58 12.49
C LYS A 596 15.38 3.12 11.84
N ALA A 597 15.92 3.93 10.94
CA ALA A 597 17.25 3.69 10.43
C ALA A 597 18.16 3.43 11.65
N THR A 598 18.65 2.18 11.77
CA THR A 598 19.57 1.69 12.81
C THR A 598 19.05 1.70 14.27
N GLU A 599 18.58 0.55 14.76
CA GLU A 599 18.83 0.17 16.15
C GLU A 599 20.15 -0.61 16.20
N VAL A 600 21.12 -0.09 16.96
CA VAL A 600 22.40 -0.75 17.23
C VAL A 600 22.17 -1.71 18.41
N ALA A 601 22.63 -2.95 18.25
CA ALA A 601 22.59 -3.97 19.29
C ALA A 601 23.24 -3.49 20.59
N GLU A 602 22.53 -3.61 21.71
CA GLU A 602 23.03 -3.33 23.04
C GLU A 602 24.08 -4.39 23.45
N ASP A 603 25.36 -4.01 23.46
CA ASP A 603 26.33 -4.63 24.36
C ASP A 603 26.38 -3.80 25.65
N THR A 604 26.04 -4.47 26.76
CA THR A 604 26.03 -3.92 28.10
C THR A 604 27.46 -3.79 28.62
N GLU A 605 28.08 -2.63 28.45
CA GLU A 605 29.20 -2.23 29.30
C GLU A 605 28.90 -0.90 30.00
N SER A 606 28.76 -1.01 31.32
CA SER A 606 28.60 0.10 32.25
C SER A 606 29.85 0.98 32.27
N TYR A 607 29.77 2.18 31.68
CA TYR A 607 30.78 3.22 31.88
C TYR A 607 30.24 4.36 32.76
N LYS A 608 31.08 4.75 33.71
CA LYS A 608 30.81 5.64 34.84
C LYS A 608 30.49 7.07 34.39
N ALA A 609 29.38 7.59 34.89
CA ALA A 609 28.97 8.99 34.75
C ALA A 609 30.01 9.96 35.33
N THR A 610 30.53 10.86 34.50
CA THR A 610 31.14 12.12 34.92
C THR A 610 30.06 13.16 35.20
N GLN A 611 30.06 13.67 36.43
CA GLN A 611 29.13 14.69 36.93
C GLN A 611 29.15 15.97 36.06
N LYS A 612 27.97 16.39 35.59
CA LYS A 612 27.70 17.77 35.10
C LYS A 612 26.70 18.48 36.04
N PRO A 613 26.70 19.81 36.10
CA PRO A 613 26.19 20.57 37.25
C PRO A 613 24.67 20.59 37.35
N THR A 614 24.18 20.50 38.59
CA THR A 614 22.79 20.71 39.02
C THR A 614 22.33 22.13 38.69
N LYS A 615 21.78 22.31 37.50
CA LYS A 615 20.90 23.44 37.19
C LYS A 615 19.47 22.94 37.44
N GLU A 616 18.77 23.56 38.38
CA GLU A 616 17.34 23.31 38.59
C GLU A 616 16.56 24.04 37.50
N TYR A 617 15.70 23.31 36.79
CA TYR A 617 14.82 23.85 35.76
C TYR A 617 13.41 23.98 36.34
N THR A 618 12.71 25.07 36.02
CA THR A 618 11.27 25.10 36.23
C THR A 618 10.56 24.21 35.20
N LYS A 619 9.34 23.73 35.53
CA LYS A 619 8.57 22.83 34.65
C LYS A 619 8.36 23.40 33.24
N GLU A 620 8.11 24.70 33.13
CA GLU A 620 7.93 25.39 31.84
C GLU A 620 9.24 25.47 31.03
N GLU A 621 10.38 25.70 31.70
CA GLU A 621 11.70 25.74 31.06
C GLU A 621 12.16 24.35 30.60
N ALA A 622 11.87 23.30 31.39
CA ALA A 622 12.19 21.92 31.04
C ALA A 622 11.40 21.46 29.80
N ILE A 623 10.09 21.76 29.74
CA ILE A 623 9.24 21.44 28.58
C ILE A 623 9.76 22.14 27.32
N LYS A 624 10.04 23.46 27.40
CA LYS A 624 10.52 24.23 26.27
C LYS A 624 11.87 23.72 25.76
N ARG A 625 12.77 23.34 26.67
CA ARG A 625 14.09 22.83 26.31
C ARG A 625 14.03 21.44 25.68
N ILE A 626 13.14 20.57 26.15
CA ILE A 626 12.90 19.26 25.50
C ILE A 626 12.37 19.46 24.08
N GLN A 627 11.43 20.38 23.86
CA GLN A 627 10.91 20.69 22.52
C GLN A 627 11.98 21.23 21.56
N GLU A 628 13.01 21.91 22.07
CA GLU A 628 14.16 22.36 21.27
C GLU A 628 15.16 21.24 20.98
N LEU A 629 15.35 20.32 21.94
CA LEU A 629 16.36 19.25 21.88
C LEU A 629 15.88 18.02 21.10
N GLU A 630 14.58 17.69 21.13
CA GLU A 630 14.03 16.54 20.39
C GLU A 630 14.30 16.61 18.87
N PRO A 631 14.06 17.76 18.19
CA PRO A 631 14.40 17.90 16.78
C PRO A 631 15.91 17.79 16.53
N GLN A 632 16.75 18.32 17.43
CA GLN A 632 18.21 18.28 17.30
C GLN A 632 18.75 16.86 17.48
N MET A 633 18.15 16.09 18.37
CA MET A 633 18.45 14.67 18.56
C MET A 633 18.11 13.87 17.29
N LEU A 634 16.95 14.16 16.68
CA LEU A 634 16.52 13.52 15.44
C LEU A 634 17.45 13.86 14.27
N VAL A 635 17.85 15.13 14.12
CA VAL A 635 18.83 15.54 13.10
C VAL A 635 20.18 14.86 13.33
N ALA A 636 20.67 14.83 14.58
CA ALA A 636 21.92 14.13 14.90
C ALA A 636 21.82 12.62 14.61
N ALA A 637 20.66 12.00 14.81
CA ALA A 637 20.44 10.59 14.47
C ALA A 637 20.36 10.37 12.95
N GLU A 638 19.73 11.28 12.19
CA GLU A 638 19.69 11.25 10.72
C GLU A 638 21.09 11.42 10.10
N GLU A 639 21.93 12.26 10.71
CA GLU A 639 23.33 12.48 10.30
C GLU A 639 24.28 11.37 10.79
N LEU A 640 23.77 10.34 11.47
CA LEU A 640 24.55 9.23 12.06
C LEU A 640 25.54 9.70 13.15
N GLU A 641 25.33 10.88 13.74
CA GLU A 641 26.06 11.41 14.89
C GLU A 641 25.52 10.82 16.21
N PHE A 642 25.57 9.49 16.34
CA PHE A 642 24.92 8.75 17.43
C PHE A 642 25.38 9.16 18.83
N GLU A 643 26.65 9.56 18.97
CA GLU A 643 27.21 10.04 20.24
C GLU A 643 26.53 11.34 20.69
N LYS A 644 26.31 12.27 19.76
CA LYS A 644 25.64 13.53 20.02
C LYS A 644 24.14 13.33 20.23
N ALA A 645 23.51 12.43 19.47
CA ALA A 645 22.12 12.04 19.70
C ALA A 645 21.94 11.41 21.10
N ALA A 646 22.90 10.59 21.55
CA ALA A 646 22.90 10.02 22.90
C ALA A 646 23.08 11.09 23.99
N GLU A 647 24.01 12.04 23.81
CA GLU A 647 24.17 13.16 24.75
C GLU A 647 22.89 13.99 24.87
N ILE A 648 22.23 14.29 23.74
CA ILE A 648 20.97 15.04 23.74
C ILE A 648 19.83 14.23 24.37
N ARG A 649 19.77 12.92 24.10
CA ARG A 649 18.79 12.01 24.72
C ARG A 649 18.94 11.99 26.24
N ASP A 650 20.17 11.86 26.72
CA ASP A 650 20.46 11.81 28.16
C ASP A 650 20.16 13.18 28.81
N GLU A 651 20.35 14.29 28.09
CA GLU A 651 19.92 15.63 28.53
C GLU A 651 18.39 15.75 28.60
N ILE A 652 17.66 15.23 27.60
CA ILE A 652 16.19 15.17 27.60
C ILE A 652 15.69 14.32 28.78
N GLU A 653 16.30 13.16 29.03
CA GLU A 653 15.91 12.27 30.13
C GLU A 653 16.17 12.91 31.50
N TYR A 654 17.25 13.69 31.62
CA TYR A 654 17.50 14.51 32.79
C TYR A 654 16.43 15.61 32.96
N LEU A 655 16.06 16.32 31.90
CA LEU A 655 15.03 17.37 31.93
C LEU A 655 13.64 16.83 32.26
N LYS A 656 13.31 15.59 31.84
CA LYS A 656 12.04 14.91 32.18
C LYS A 656 11.85 14.71 33.69
N LYS A 657 12.92 14.75 34.49
CA LYS A 657 12.82 14.64 35.97
C LYS A 657 12.23 15.90 36.63
N PHE A 658 12.13 17.01 35.89
CA PHE A 658 11.63 18.31 36.37
C PHE A 658 10.20 18.62 35.87
N ILE A 659 9.55 17.67 35.19
CA ILE A 659 8.18 17.76 34.65
C ILE A 659 7.25 16.93 35.53
#